data_AF-A0A8H4TBL5-F1
#
_entry.id   AF-A0A8H4TBL5-F1
#
_cell.length_a   1.000
_cell.length_b   1.000
_cell.length_c   1.000
_cell.angle_alpha   90.00
_cell.angle_beta   90.00
_cell.angle_gamma   90.00
#
_symmetry.space_group_name_H-M   'P 1'
#
loop_
_entity.id
_entity.type
_entity.pdbx_description
1 polymer ?
#
loop_
_entity_poly.entity_id
_entity_poly.type
_entity_poly.pdbx_seq_one_letter_code
_entity_poly.pdbx_strand_id
1 'polypeptide(L)'
;MLDLPYSYTTLVLGTVALEFLRRLLKALIVGFTGPLSKVPGPFWNKLSPLPWRLAFLKGTAPFLAQKLHRKYGDVVRVTPNLVLVSDPVSVHKILVQWDLHKSPLYEKYRQNPHVATLFTERDKAKYRVRRRLLSNGFSMSYLKALEPLMHDCVQVLEDVLEERCSAGGGTAVVNIYDLLSSLASDIMAECSFGGSFGLVRQGHHPLKTRITNFMKKAALYQTIPFLSLFGKPRDDQLNAIVDGIINKRLNSQKVGGRKDLLDMLLEASAENPNQLSMQDIKAEMLVFLLAGSDTSAVTATFCLMKLLENPTTYQALKKELDELISSPSDPIVDDNTRDLPYLNAVIYETLRMLPPAAGGFARQALEPVIVGDYALPAGTLVTADTTALHRDSRIWPDADSYVPERWITGHKGEKALERNWYPFSAGSRICIGKHFALKEVRLILAVLLRRFELSIVPDQKIEYRHHSVLYIASGEYLMTEQSKPFRVAVIGGGIAGLLLGQLLSSSPGIDAHVYERYENEDSLSGYRIQLSLEITKLLQTHLPPDTWAKVLPSIGKTPKEGYYHSCFMRPDGHIFYTYLPDEFRQTAAVSRIRLRKGLLHASENWLTTGKAFTAYEKLQDGTIKANFADGTSHVCDLIVGADGIASRVRHGLLPHIQTVQTDLVIVYFKVPYTREVESMIPYKTGSLVLYPNGQEITIVTWQNPEQPYAKGLDPEHIDPETSYVMVGFGGRLKDFADQSKSPAEMSPQELKAECISRVNAHPTHPSIRALAELIVTDSAYANVFRMVDVAEPWDSGQITLVGDAMFNMAPFLGKGAACAMEDAVDIGRIIMRFPETTVEKRRLILRQCVDKMRQRRLKERQRSAFVMNLCFFGTTPFRAALRDYGMEIANVWLTASGLARITILFVSIGVLVAGVWGLNGEFFEKLAEGVRQLLAAR
;
A
#
# COMPACT_ATOMS: atom_id res chain seq x y z
N MET A 1 -36.27 -81.92 -44.24
CA MET A 1 -35.94 -80.76 -43.42
C MET A 1 -34.69 -81.12 -42.64
N LEU A 2 -33.57 -80.43 -42.87
CA LEU A 2 -32.31 -80.69 -42.16
C LEU A 2 -32.37 -79.96 -40.81
N ASP A 3 -32.44 -80.73 -39.72
CA ASP A 3 -32.30 -80.24 -38.34
C ASP A 3 -30.86 -79.77 -38.12
N LEU A 4 -30.64 -78.47 -38.25
CA LEU A 4 -29.38 -77.85 -37.80
C LEU A 4 -29.44 -77.69 -36.26
N PRO A 5 -28.48 -78.24 -35.50
CA PRO A 5 -28.56 -78.34 -34.04
C PRO A 5 -28.20 -77.04 -33.29
N TYR A 6 -28.27 -75.88 -33.95
CA TYR A 6 -27.85 -74.61 -33.38
C TYR A 6 -28.94 -73.55 -33.48
N SER A 7 -29.29 -72.94 -32.33
CA SER A 7 -30.17 -71.78 -32.30
C SER A 7 -29.55 -70.62 -33.10
N TYR A 8 -30.36 -69.82 -33.78
CA TYR A 8 -29.92 -68.60 -34.48
C TYR A 8 -29.03 -67.69 -33.61
N THR A 9 -29.27 -67.66 -32.30
CA THR A 9 -28.43 -66.94 -31.33
C THR A 9 -27.00 -67.46 -31.25
N THR A 10 -26.78 -68.77 -31.34
CA THR A 10 -25.45 -69.39 -31.31
C THR A 10 -24.66 -69.04 -32.59
N LEU A 11 -25.34 -69.03 -33.75
CA LEU A 11 -24.73 -68.62 -35.01
C LEU A 11 -24.33 -67.13 -35.02
N VAL A 12 -25.20 -66.27 -34.50
CA VAL A 12 -24.93 -64.82 -34.37
C VAL A 12 -23.77 -64.57 -33.41
N LEU A 13 -23.78 -65.18 -32.21
CA LEU A 13 -22.70 -65.04 -31.23
C LEU A 13 -21.37 -65.60 -31.76
N GLY A 14 -21.40 -66.74 -32.44
CA GLY A 14 -20.22 -67.32 -33.09
C GLY A 14 -19.65 -66.41 -34.19
N THR A 15 -20.51 -65.80 -35.01
CA THR A 15 -20.08 -64.85 -36.06
C THR A 15 -19.48 -63.58 -35.46
N VAL A 16 -20.09 -63.04 -34.40
CA VAL A 16 -19.55 -61.87 -33.67
C VAL A 16 -18.20 -62.21 -33.02
N ALA A 17 -18.07 -63.39 -32.40
CA ALA A 17 -16.82 -63.84 -31.80
C ALA A 17 -15.71 -64.04 -32.83
N LEU A 18 -16.01 -64.63 -34.00
CA LEU A 18 -15.05 -64.79 -35.10
C LEU A 18 -14.60 -63.44 -35.68
N GLU A 19 -15.52 -62.49 -35.87
CA GLU A 19 -15.19 -61.14 -36.33
C GLU A 19 -14.34 -60.38 -35.29
N PHE A 20 -14.66 -60.53 -34.00
CA PHE A 20 -13.85 -59.99 -32.91
C PHE A 20 -12.44 -60.58 -32.91
N LEU A 21 -12.32 -61.91 -33.01
CA LEU A 21 -11.03 -62.61 -33.07
C LEU A 21 -10.22 -62.20 -34.29
N ARG A 22 -10.85 -62.09 -35.47
CA ARG A 22 -10.22 -61.60 -36.70
C ARG A 22 -9.67 -60.18 -36.53
N ARG A 23 -10.43 -59.28 -35.90
CA ARG A 23 -9.99 -57.91 -35.60
C ARG A 23 -8.85 -57.87 -34.60
N LEU A 24 -8.91 -58.71 -33.56
CA LEU A 24 -7.86 -58.83 -32.55
C LEU A 24 -6.55 -59.35 -33.17
N LEU A 25 -6.62 -60.42 -33.96
CA LEU A 25 -5.46 -60.97 -34.69
C LEU A 25 -4.87 -59.95 -35.66
N LYS A 26 -5.72 -59.24 -36.43
CA LYS A 26 -5.27 -58.15 -37.31
C LYS A 26 -4.57 -57.04 -36.53
N ALA A 27 -5.09 -56.65 -35.36
CA ALA A 27 -4.46 -55.66 -34.50
C ALA A 27 -3.09 -56.13 -33.96
N LEU A 28 -2.99 -57.40 -33.55
CA LEU A 28 -1.73 -58.02 -33.09
C LEU A 28 -0.67 -58.04 -34.21
N ILE A 29 -1.06 -58.49 -35.42
CA ILE A 29 -0.19 -58.53 -36.60
C ILE A 29 0.27 -57.10 -36.95
N VAL A 30 -0.64 -56.16 -37.16
CA VAL A 30 -0.29 -54.76 -37.51
C VAL A 30 0.52 -54.09 -36.39
N GLY A 31 0.24 -54.42 -35.13
CA GLY A 31 0.95 -53.90 -33.96
C GLY A 31 2.42 -54.30 -33.93
N PHE A 32 2.72 -55.59 -34.16
CA PHE A 32 4.05 -56.19 -33.90
C PHE A 32 4.83 -56.61 -35.14
N THR A 33 4.19 -56.82 -36.29
CA THR A 33 4.87 -57.14 -37.56
C THR A 33 4.68 -56.05 -38.61
N GLY A 34 3.80 -55.07 -38.36
CA GLY A 34 3.56 -53.95 -39.27
C GLY A 34 4.74 -52.97 -39.38
N PRO A 35 4.64 -51.97 -40.28
CA PRO A 35 5.74 -51.03 -40.57
C PRO A 35 6.15 -50.15 -39.38
N LEU A 36 5.26 -49.95 -38.40
CA LEU A 36 5.54 -49.21 -37.16
C LEU A 36 5.90 -50.12 -35.97
N SER A 37 6.16 -51.41 -36.21
CA SER A 37 6.50 -52.39 -35.16
C SER A 37 7.75 -52.04 -34.37
N LYS A 38 8.77 -51.52 -35.08
CA LYS A 38 10.07 -51.12 -34.54
C LYS A 38 10.00 -49.87 -33.66
N VAL A 39 8.98 -49.03 -33.82
CA VAL A 39 8.84 -47.80 -33.01
C VAL A 39 8.47 -48.19 -31.56
N PRO A 40 9.23 -47.74 -30.55
CA PRO A 40 8.99 -48.10 -29.16
C PRO A 40 7.72 -47.42 -28.63
N GLY A 41 7.11 -48.00 -27.60
CA GLY A 41 5.88 -47.46 -27.00
C GLY A 41 5.12 -48.52 -26.19
N PRO A 42 4.12 -48.11 -25.38
CA PRO A 42 3.37 -49.04 -24.54
C PRO A 42 2.67 -50.13 -25.34
N PHE A 43 2.65 -51.36 -24.82
CA PHE A 43 2.04 -52.53 -25.46
C PHE A 43 0.62 -52.26 -25.97
N TRP A 44 -0.26 -51.77 -25.08
CA TRP A 44 -1.67 -51.51 -25.41
C TRP A 44 -1.86 -50.40 -26.45
N ASN A 45 -0.97 -49.42 -26.49
CA ASN A 45 -1.01 -48.31 -27.43
C ASN A 45 -0.63 -48.75 -28.85
N LYS A 46 0.18 -49.81 -29.00
CA LYS A 46 0.49 -50.41 -30.32
C LYS A 46 -0.71 -51.12 -30.94
N LEU A 47 -1.62 -51.63 -30.10
CA LEU A 47 -2.79 -52.41 -30.52
C LEU A 47 -4.07 -51.58 -30.63
N SER A 48 -4.23 -50.57 -29.79
CA SER A 48 -5.45 -49.79 -29.70
C SER A 48 -5.17 -48.31 -29.45
N PRO A 49 -5.91 -47.39 -30.07
CA PRO A 49 -5.82 -45.97 -29.75
C PRO A 49 -6.48 -45.63 -28.40
N LEU A 50 -7.18 -46.57 -27.75
CA LEU A 50 -8.01 -46.31 -26.57
C LEU A 50 -7.24 -45.70 -25.38
N PRO A 51 -6.06 -46.19 -24.96
CA PRO A 51 -5.35 -45.61 -23.82
C PRO A 51 -4.99 -44.14 -24.05
N TRP A 52 -4.51 -43.81 -25.25
CA TRP A 52 -4.17 -42.44 -25.64
C TRP A 52 -5.41 -41.54 -25.74
N ARG A 53 -6.50 -42.07 -26.30
CA ARG A 53 -7.81 -41.41 -26.35
C ARG A 53 -8.36 -41.09 -24.96
N LEU A 54 -8.24 -42.01 -24.01
CA LEU A 54 -8.63 -41.77 -22.62
C LEU A 54 -7.78 -40.67 -21.97
N ALA A 55 -6.47 -40.63 -22.26
CA ALA A 55 -5.60 -39.56 -21.79
C ALA A 55 -6.03 -38.19 -22.34
N PHE A 56 -6.40 -38.12 -23.63
CA PHE A 56 -6.96 -36.91 -24.25
C PHE A 56 -8.30 -36.48 -23.61
N LEU A 57 -9.24 -37.40 -23.36
CA LEU A 57 -10.52 -37.07 -22.72
C LEU A 57 -10.34 -36.54 -21.30
N LYS A 58 -9.41 -37.14 -20.55
CA LYS A 58 -9.03 -36.69 -19.19
C LYS A 58 -8.22 -35.39 -19.19
N GLY A 59 -7.81 -34.90 -20.36
CA GLY A 59 -6.97 -33.71 -20.51
C GLY A 59 -5.54 -33.90 -19.99
N THR A 60 -5.03 -35.13 -19.98
CA THR A 60 -3.71 -35.50 -19.40
C THR A 60 -2.68 -35.94 -20.45
N ALA A 61 -3.03 -35.87 -21.73
CA ALA A 61 -2.21 -36.39 -22.82
C ALA A 61 -0.79 -35.78 -22.89
N PRO A 62 -0.56 -34.46 -22.77
CA PRO A 62 0.79 -33.89 -22.81
C PRO A 62 1.69 -34.37 -21.66
N PHE A 63 1.13 -34.53 -20.46
CA PHE A 63 1.87 -35.04 -19.30
C PHE A 63 2.20 -36.53 -19.42
N LEU A 64 1.28 -37.31 -20.01
CA LEU A 64 1.54 -38.71 -20.35
C LEU A 64 2.63 -38.82 -21.41
N ALA A 65 2.58 -37.99 -22.45
CA ALA A 65 3.59 -37.89 -23.49
C ALA A 65 5.00 -37.68 -22.91
N GLN A 66 5.16 -36.72 -21.98
CA GLN A 66 6.44 -36.48 -21.32
C GLN A 66 6.96 -37.73 -20.57
N LYS A 67 6.08 -38.44 -19.84
CA LYS A 67 6.44 -39.70 -19.17
C LYS A 67 6.84 -40.80 -20.15
N LEU A 68 6.18 -40.84 -21.31
CA LEU A 68 6.48 -41.80 -22.36
C LEU A 68 7.82 -41.50 -23.04
N HIS A 69 8.13 -40.25 -23.35
CA HIS A 69 9.44 -39.85 -23.89
C HIS A 69 10.58 -40.18 -22.92
N ARG A 70 10.41 -39.90 -21.62
CA ARG A 70 11.40 -40.29 -20.59
C ARG A 70 11.66 -41.80 -20.53
N LYS A 71 10.65 -42.62 -20.84
CA LYS A 71 10.75 -44.10 -20.77
C LYS A 71 11.24 -44.75 -22.07
N TYR A 72 10.80 -44.25 -23.22
CA TYR A 72 10.98 -44.90 -24.52
C TYR A 72 11.90 -44.12 -25.48
N GLY A 73 12.35 -42.92 -25.11
CA GLY A 73 13.23 -42.07 -25.91
C GLY A 73 12.48 -41.07 -26.79
N ASP A 74 13.17 -40.56 -27.81
CA ASP A 74 12.70 -39.40 -28.58
C ASP A 74 11.56 -39.68 -29.58
N VAL A 75 11.32 -40.94 -29.92
CA VAL A 75 10.30 -41.34 -30.90
C VAL A 75 9.41 -42.40 -30.28
N VAL A 76 8.14 -42.08 -30.04
CA VAL A 76 7.24 -42.95 -29.27
C VAL A 76 5.91 -43.19 -29.98
N ARG A 77 5.54 -44.46 -30.15
CA ARG A 77 4.25 -44.87 -30.70
C ARG A 77 3.17 -44.85 -29.63
N VAL A 78 2.17 -43.99 -29.81
CA VAL A 78 1.08 -43.80 -28.83
C VAL A 78 -0.28 -44.28 -29.32
N THR A 79 -0.44 -44.53 -30.62
CA THR A 79 -1.56 -45.31 -31.16
C THR A 79 -1.04 -46.25 -32.26
N PRO A 80 -1.88 -47.14 -32.83
CA PRO A 80 -1.44 -47.96 -33.96
C PRO A 80 -0.89 -47.18 -35.15
N ASN A 81 -1.26 -45.90 -35.33
CA ASN A 81 -0.87 -45.06 -36.46
C ASN A 81 -0.38 -43.63 -36.08
N LEU A 82 -0.15 -43.33 -34.80
CA LEU A 82 0.34 -42.02 -34.32
C LEU A 82 1.65 -42.18 -33.55
N VAL A 83 2.64 -41.39 -33.93
CA VAL A 83 3.97 -41.32 -33.32
C VAL A 83 4.23 -39.91 -32.80
N LEU A 84 4.74 -39.82 -31.57
CA LEU A 84 5.24 -38.58 -30.96
C LEU A 84 6.75 -38.49 -31.17
N VAL A 85 7.23 -37.27 -31.42
CA VAL A 85 8.64 -37.01 -31.74
C VAL A 85 9.14 -35.81 -30.96
N SER A 86 10.14 -35.99 -30.11
CA SER A 86 10.80 -34.94 -29.31
C SER A 86 12.24 -34.66 -29.74
N ASP A 87 12.81 -35.42 -30.68
CA ASP A 87 14.16 -35.18 -31.20
C ASP A 87 14.25 -33.80 -31.89
N PRO A 88 15.16 -32.89 -31.48
CA PRO A 88 15.25 -31.52 -32.04
C PRO A 88 15.39 -31.49 -33.57
N VAL A 89 16.21 -32.36 -34.15
CA VAL A 89 16.45 -32.38 -35.61
C VAL A 89 15.17 -32.81 -36.34
N SER A 90 14.54 -33.88 -35.88
CA SER A 90 13.32 -34.42 -36.47
C SER A 90 12.12 -33.48 -36.29
N VAL A 91 11.99 -32.80 -35.15
CA VAL A 91 10.94 -31.79 -34.93
C VAL A 91 11.08 -30.66 -35.95
N HIS A 92 12.28 -30.13 -36.14
CA HIS A 92 12.54 -29.09 -37.15
C HIS A 92 12.22 -29.60 -38.57
N LYS A 93 12.61 -30.83 -38.90
CA LYS A 93 12.25 -31.46 -40.18
C LYS A 93 10.74 -31.55 -40.39
N ILE A 94 10.00 -32.03 -39.39
CA ILE A 94 8.54 -32.19 -39.45
C ILE A 94 7.83 -30.85 -39.67
N LEU A 95 8.24 -29.80 -38.95
CA LEU A 95 7.55 -28.51 -38.94
C LEU A 95 8.01 -27.56 -40.06
N VAL A 96 9.28 -27.62 -40.46
CA VAL A 96 9.90 -26.62 -41.35
C VAL A 96 10.33 -27.23 -42.68
N GLN A 97 11.16 -28.28 -42.67
CA GLN A 97 11.78 -28.79 -43.90
C GLN A 97 10.82 -29.62 -44.75
N TRP A 98 10.22 -30.66 -44.18
CA TRP A 98 9.18 -31.45 -44.85
C TRP A 98 7.82 -30.73 -44.82
N ASP A 99 7.61 -29.87 -43.81
CA ASP A 99 6.37 -29.12 -43.59
C ASP A 99 5.15 -30.07 -43.70
N LEU A 100 5.16 -31.16 -42.93
CA LEU A 100 4.19 -32.26 -43.09
C LEU A 100 2.74 -31.74 -43.06
N HIS A 101 1.84 -32.39 -43.80
CA HIS A 101 0.46 -31.93 -43.93
C HIS A 101 -0.26 -31.95 -42.57
N LYS A 102 -1.19 -31.02 -42.34
CA LYS A 102 -2.08 -31.12 -41.18
C LYS A 102 -2.86 -32.43 -41.25
N SER A 103 -2.98 -33.13 -40.11
CA SER A 103 -3.73 -34.38 -40.06
C SER A 103 -5.22 -34.18 -40.39
N PRO A 104 -5.94 -35.24 -40.81
CA PRO A 104 -7.39 -35.18 -41.00
C PRO A 104 -8.18 -34.78 -39.74
N LEU A 105 -7.57 -34.86 -38.56
CA LEU A 105 -8.21 -34.47 -37.29
C LEU A 105 -8.60 -32.99 -37.25
N TYR A 106 -7.87 -32.13 -37.98
CA TYR A 106 -8.17 -30.70 -38.09
C TYR A 106 -9.56 -30.42 -38.67
N GLU A 107 -10.08 -31.31 -39.53
CA GLU A 107 -11.40 -31.14 -40.15
C GLU A 107 -12.55 -31.25 -39.14
N LYS A 108 -12.29 -31.82 -37.96
CA LYS A 108 -13.27 -31.94 -36.87
C LYS A 108 -13.52 -30.64 -36.12
N TYR A 109 -12.66 -29.64 -36.30
CA TYR A 109 -12.85 -28.29 -35.76
C TYR A 109 -13.70 -27.37 -36.66
N ARG A 110 -14.10 -27.85 -37.85
CA ARG A 110 -14.91 -27.04 -38.79
C ARG A 110 -16.38 -27.03 -38.37
N GLN A 111 -16.92 -25.84 -38.09
CA GLN A 111 -18.36 -25.61 -37.90
C GLN A 111 -19.14 -25.91 -39.17
N ASN A 112 -18.67 -25.39 -40.32
CA ASN A 112 -19.15 -25.77 -41.64
C ASN A 112 -18.18 -26.78 -42.27
N PRO A 113 -18.60 -28.03 -42.55
CA PRO A 113 -17.75 -29.07 -43.13
C PRO A 113 -17.03 -28.67 -44.42
N HIS A 114 -17.64 -27.79 -45.21
CA HIS A 114 -17.20 -27.40 -46.54
C HIS A 114 -16.32 -26.14 -46.54
N VAL A 115 -16.23 -25.43 -45.41
CA VAL A 115 -15.45 -24.20 -45.29
C VAL A 115 -14.23 -24.49 -44.42
N ALA A 116 -13.05 -24.44 -45.03
CA ALA A 116 -11.79 -24.49 -44.31
C ALA A 116 -11.42 -23.09 -43.80
N THR A 117 -10.70 -23.05 -42.68
CA THR A 117 -10.14 -21.83 -42.09
C THR A 117 -8.62 -21.89 -42.12
N LEU A 118 -7.91 -20.79 -41.82
CA LEU A 118 -6.45 -20.81 -41.72
C LEU A 118 -5.95 -21.90 -40.75
N PHE A 119 -6.68 -22.13 -39.65
CA PHE A 119 -6.39 -23.18 -38.70
C PHE A 119 -6.65 -24.60 -39.26
N THR A 120 -7.71 -24.82 -40.03
CA THR A 120 -8.14 -26.16 -40.47
C THR A 120 -7.79 -26.53 -41.92
N GLU A 121 -7.25 -25.60 -42.70
CA GLU A 121 -6.83 -25.84 -44.09
C GLU A 121 -5.58 -26.73 -44.12
N ARG A 122 -5.69 -27.84 -44.84
CA ARG A 122 -4.67 -28.90 -44.95
C ARG A 122 -3.87 -28.76 -46.22
N ASP A 123 -4.51 -28.33 -47.31
CA ASP A 123 -3.87 -28.11 -48.60
C ASP A 123 -2.87 -26.96 -48.51
N LYS A 124 -1.61 -27.22 -48.89
CA LYS A 124 -0.53 -26.23 -48.78
C LYS A 124 -0.71 -25.04 -49.70
N ALA A 125 -1.26 -25.23 -50.90
CA ALA A 125 -1.46 -24.15 -51.87
C ALA A 125 -2.59 -23.23 -51.41
N LYS A 126 -3.74 -23.79 -51.03
CA LYS A 126 -4.89 -23.03 -50.48
C LYS A 126 -4.52 -22.32 -49.19
N TYR A 127 -3.78 -22.98 -48.30
CA TYR A 127 -3.28 -22.37 -47.08
C TYR A 127 -2.37 -21.17 -47.37
N ARG A 128 -1.43 -21.26 -48.33
CA ARG A 128 -0.55 -20.14 -48.69
C ARG A 128 -1.32 -18.93 -49.20
N VAL A 129 -2.31 -19.15 -50.08
CA VAL A 129 -3.18 -18.07 -50.59
C VAL A 129 -3.92 -17.40 -49.43
N ARG A 130 -4.60 -18.19 -48.61
CA ARG A 130 -5.35 -17.69 -47.45
C ARG A 130 -4.46 -16.98 -46.44
N ARG A 131 -3.28 -17.53 -46.11
CA ARG A 131 -2.30 -16.89 -45.21
C ARG A 131 -1.87 -15.54 -45.74
N ARG A 132 -1.61 -15.41 -47.05
CA ARG A 132 -1.22 -14.13 -47.66
C ARG A 132 -2.32 -13.08 -47.49
N LEU A 133 -3.58 -13.44 -47.77
CA LEU A 133 -4.73 -12.52 -47.63
C LEU A 133 -4.90 -12.03 -46.19
N LEU A 134 -4.66 -12.89 -45.20
CA LEU A 134 -4.84 -12.57 -43.79
C LEU A 134 -3.65 -11.86 -43.15
N SER A 135 -2.45 -11.91 -43.74
CA SER A 135 -1.22 -11.47 -43.07
C SER A 135 -1.17 -9.96 -42.82
N ASN A 136 -1.84 -9.14 -43.63
CA ASN A 136 -1.83 -7.69 -43.48
C ASN A 136 -2.43 -7.23 -42.14
N GLY A 137 -3.51 -7.87 -41.67
CA GLY A 137 -4.14 -7.55 -40.38
C GLY A 137 -3.34 -8.00 -39.14
N PHE A 138 -2.24 -8.73 -39.33
CA PHE A 138 -1.31 -9.12 -38.26
C PHE A 138 0.10 -8.56 -38.47
N SER A 139 0.23 -7.55 -39.33
CA SER A 139 1.47 -6.78 -39.49
C SER A 139 1.72 -5.89 -38.27
N MET A 140 2.98 -5.59 -37.97
CA MET A 140 3.35 -4.75 -36.82
C MET A 140 2.69 -3.37 -36.86
N SER A 141 2.54 -2.77 -38.05
CA SER A 141 1.88 -1.47 -38.23
C SER A 141 0.38 -1.55 -37.93
N TYR A 142 -0.30 -2.63 -38.36
CA TYR A 142 -1.72 -2.81 -38.06
C TYR A 142 -1.96 -3.07 -36.57
N LEU A 143 -1.12 -3.91 -35.95
CA LEU A 143 -1.21 -4.21 -34.51
C LEU A 143 -0.99 -2.96 -33.65
N LYS A 144 -0.13 -2.03 -34.07
CA LYS A 144 0.04 -0.73 -33.40
C LYS A 144 -1.24 0.12 -33.47
N ALA A 145 -2.00 0.06 -34.56
CA ALA A 145 -3.27 0.77 -34.68
C ALA A 145 -4.40 0.16 -33.82
N LEU A 146 -4.32 -1.14 -33.50
CA LEU A 146 -5.28 -1.83 -32.62
C LEU A 146 -4.99 -1.61 -31.13
N GLU A 147 -3.79 -1.17 -30.77
CA GLU A 147 -3.35 -1.05 -29.37
C GLU A 147 -4.25 -0.19 -28.48
N PRO A 148 -4.80 0.96 -28.92
CA PRO A 148 -5.75 1.71 -28.11
C PRO A 148 -6.98 0.88 -27.70
N LEU A 149 -7.44 -0.03 -28.56
CA LEU A 149 -8.58 -0.91 -28.26
C LEU A 149 -8.23 -1.93 -27.16
N MET A 150 -6.99 -2.42 -27.16
CA MET A 150 -6.48 -3.29 -26.09
C MET A 150 -6.42 -2.53 -24.77
N HIS A 151 -5.88 -1.31 -24.80
CA HIS A 151 -5.75 -0.46 -23.63
C HIS A 151 -7.12 -0.11 -23.02
N ASP A 152 -8.12 0.22 -23.83
CA ASP A 152 -9.48 0.49 -23.37
C ASP A 152 -10.06 -0.71 -22.58
N CYS A 153 -9.79 -1.94 -23.02
CA CYS A 153 -10.23 -3.15 -22.30
C CYS A 153 -9.43 -3.41 -21.01
N VAL A 154 -8.12 -3.14 -21.03
CA VAL A 154 -7.24 -3.30 -19.86
C VAL A 154 -7.58 -2.27 -18.78
N GLN A 155 -7.93 -1.03 -19.16
CA GLN A 155 -8.41 -0.02 -18.22
C GLN A 155 -9.67 -0.48 -17.49
N VAL A 156 -10.61 -1.13 -18.19
CA VAL A 156 -11.82 -1.68 -17.57
C VAL A 156 -11.48 -2.77 -16.54
N LEU A 157 -10.44 -3.58 -16.78
CA LEU A 157 -9.96 -4.55 -15.80
C LEU A 157 -9.43 -3.86 -14.55
N GLU A 158 -8.62 -2.82 -14.71
CA GLU A 158 -8.07 -2.05 -13.61
C GLU A 158 -9.18 -1.44 -12.75
N ASP A 159 -10.14 -0.77 -13.39
CA ASP A 159 -11.29 -0.16 -12.69
C ASP A 159 -12.06 -1.21 -11.87
N VAL A 160 -12.34 -2.38 -12.47
CA VAL A 160 -13.07 -3.46 -11.78
C VAL A 160 -12.28 -4.03 -10.60
N LEU A 161 -10.96 -4.16 -10.73
CA LEU A 161 -10.11 -4.65 -9.65
C LEU A 161 -9.97 -3.62 -8.53
N GLU A 162 -9.85 -2.34 -8.87
CA GLU A 162 -9.82 -1.22 -7.91
C GLU A 162 -11.13 -1.10 -7.14
N GLU A 163 -12.28 -1.19 -7.82
CA GLU A 163 -13.61 -1.25 -7.22
C GLU A 163 -13.73 -2.44 -6.22
N ARG A 164 -13.25 -3.63 -6.61
CA ARG A 164 -13.28 -4.83 -5.75
C ARG A 164 -12.36 -4.72 -4.55
N CYS A 165 -11.15 -4.21 -4.73
CA CYS A 165 -10.19 -4.02 -3.62
C CYS A 165 -10.72 -2.97 -2.64
N SER A 166 -11.24 -1.85 -3.15
CA SER A 166 -11.87 -0.79 -2.35
C SER A 166 -13.04 -1.32 -1.51
N ALA A 167 -13.89 -2.17 -2.10
CA ALA A 167 -15.00 -2.80 -1.39
C ALA A 167 -14.54 -3.79 -0.31
N GLY A 168 -13.38 -4.45 -0.50
CA GLY A 168 -12.80 -5.41 0.43
C GLY A 168 -11.72 -4.85 1.37
N GLY A 169 -11.71 -3.54 1.62
CA GLY A 169 -10.77 -2.91 2.56
C GLY A 169 -9.31 -2.92 2.08
N GLY A 170 -9.09 -2.80 0.77
CA GLY A 170 -7.77 -2.84 0.11
C GLY A 170 -7.39 -4.23 -0.44
N THR A 171 -8.26 -5.24 -0.30
CA THR A 171 -8.00 -6.60 -0.77
C THR A 171 -9.20 -7.17 -1.53
N ALA A 172 -8.94 -8.02 -2.53
CA ALA A 172 -9.95 -8.75 -3.28
C ALA A 172 -9.49 -10.18 -3.59
N VAL A 173 -10.33 -11.17 -3.32
CA VAL A 173 -10.12 -12.54 -3.82
C VAL A 173 -10.76 -12.64 -5.20
N VAL A 174 -9.97 -13.02 -6.20
CA VAL A 174 -10.46 -13.16 -7.59
C VAL A 174 -9.98 -14.46 -8.23
N ASN A 175 -10.84 -15.07 -9.05
CA ASN A 175 -10.40 -16.09 -9.98
C ASN A 175 -9.68 -15.40 -11.16
N ILE A 176 -8.34 -15.35 -11.10
CA ILE A 176 -7.53 -14.65 -12.11
C ILE A 176 -7.69 -15.28 -13.49
N TYR A 177 -7.86 -16.60 -13.57
CA TYR A 177 -8.01 -17.30 -14.85
C TYR A 177 -9.31 -16.87 -15.53
N ASP A 178 -10.42 -16.86 -14.80
CA ASP A 178 -11.71 -16.43 -15.33
C ASP A 178 -11.69 -14.96 -15.74
N LEU A 179 -11.05 -14.12 -14.93
CA LEU A 179 -10.93 -12.68 -15.17
C LEU A 179 -10.06 -12.37 -16.40
N LEU A 180 -8.87 -12.98 -16.51
CA LEU A 180 -8.00 -12.83 -17.68
C LEU A 180 -8.60 -13.45 -18.93
N SER A 181 -9.35 -14.55 -18.80
CA SER A 181 -10.09 -15.13 -19.93
C SER A 181 -11.21 -14.21 -20.39
N SER A 182 -11.88 -13.50 -19.48
CA SER A 182 -12.86 -12.46 -19.81
C SER A 182 -12.19 -11.27 -20.51
N LEU A 183 -11.05 -10.80 -19.99
CA LEU A 183 -10.29 -9.72 -20.59
C LEU A 183 -9.81 -10.05 -22.01
N ALA A 184 -9.15 -11.19 -22.21
CA ALA A 184 -8.67 -11.59 -23.53
C ALA A 184 -9.84 -11.78 -24.53
N SER A 185 -11.00 -12.23 -24.05
CA SER A 185 -12.21 -12.30 -24.87
C SER A 185 -12.72 -10.91 -25.27
N ASP A 186 -12.71 -9.95 -24.34
CA ASP A 186 -13.11 -8.57 -24.62
C ASP A 186 -12.11 -7.87 -25.56
N ILE A 187 -10.80 -8.04 -25.35
CA ILE A 187 -9.74 -7.54 -26.24
C ILE A 187 -9.91 -8.11 -27.65
N MET A 188 -10.07 -9.43 -27.77
CA MET A 188 -10.28 -10.06 -29.07
C MET A 188 -11.58 -9.61 -29.72
N ALA A 189 -12.66 -9.42 -28.95
CA ALA A 189 -13.92 -8.92 -29.48
C ALA A 189 -13.79 -7.48 -30.01
N GLU A 190 -13.17 -6.59 -29.24
CA GLU A 190 -12.95 -5.20 -29.61
C GLU A 190 -12.04 -5.11 -30.85
N CYS A 191 -10.91 -5.82 -30.85
CA CYS A 191 -9.97 -5.82 -31.98
C CYS A 191 -10.51 -6.52 -33.23
N SER A 192 -11.45 -7.45 -33.08
CA SER A 192 -12.02 -8.21 -34.20
C SER A 192 -13.27 -7.58 -34.78
N PHE A 193 -14.15 -7.05 -33.93
CA PHE A 193 -15.49 -6.61 -34.30
C PHE A 193 -15.77 -5.14 -33.97
N GLY A 194 -14.81 -4.41 -33.38
CA GLY A 194 -14.98 -3.02 -32.94
C GLY A 194 -16.01 -2.86 -31.83
N GLY A 195 -16.15 -3.88 -30.96
CA GLY A 195 -17.00 -3.84 -29.78
C GLY A 195 -16.74 -5.00 -28.82
N SER A 196 -16.64 -4.67 -27.53
CA SER A 196 -16.41 -5.56 -26.41
C SER A 196 -17.70 -6.28 -25.96
N PHE A 197 -17.54 -7.48 -25.39
CA PHE A 197 -18.66 -8.20 -24.76
C PHE A 197 -18.93 -7.72 -23.33
N GLY A 198 -18.06 -6.87 -22.76
CA GLY A 198 -18.16 -6.37 -21.39
C GLY A 198 -18.03 -7.49 -20.35
N LEU A 199 -17.35 -8.58 -20.69
CA LEU A 199 -17.21 -9.77 -19.85
C LEU A 199 -16.49 -9.48 -18.53
N VAL A 200 -15.55 -8.54 -18.52
CA VAL A 200 -14.83 -8.14 -17.30
C VAL A 200 -15.76 -7.51 -16.26
N ARG A 201 -16.68 -6.62 -16.68
CA ARG A 201 -17.67 -5.99 -15.78
C ARG A 201 -18.85 -6.91 -15.45
N GLN A 202 -19.42 -7.57 -16.45
CA GLN A 202 -20.67 -8.33 -16.31
C GLN A 202 -20.46 -9.74 -15.75
N GLY A 203 -19.24 -10.28 -15.84
CA GLY A 203 -18.90 -11.61 -15.35
C GLY A 203 -19.45 -12.77 -16.18
N HIS A 204 -20.45 -12.55 -17.04
CA HIS A 204 -21.01 -13.59 -17.90
C HIS A 204 -21.37 -13.07 -19.30
N HIS A 205 -21.13 -13.90 -20.32
CA HIS A 205 -21.68 -13.72 -21.66
C HIS A 205 -21.94 -15.11 -22.28
N PRO A 206 -23.08 -15.35 -22.94
CA PRO A 206 -23.42 -16.67 -23.50
C PRO A 206 -22.35 -17.24 -24.44
N LEU A 207 -21.59 -16.36 -25.12
CA LEU A 207 -20.56 -16.75 -26.07
C LEU A 207 -19.39 -17.52 -25.43
N LYS A 208 -18.90 -17.07 -24.27
CA LYS A 208 -17.76 -17.69 -23.56
C LYS A 208 -18.08 -19.14 -23.17
N THR A 209 -19.25 -19.37 -22.59
CA THR A 209 -19.71 -20.71 -22.19
C THR A 209 -19.93 -21.62 -23.40
N ARG A 210 -20.47 -21.08 -24.51
CA ARG A 210 -20.67 -21.82 -25.75
C ARG A 210 -19.36 -22.21 -26.43
N ILE A 211 -18.38 -21.30 -26.46
CA ILE A 211 -17.02 -21.57 -26.94
C ILE A 211 -16.42 -22.74 -26.18
N THR A 212 -16.43 -22.68 -24.84
CA THR A 212 -15.89 -23.74 -23.99
C THR A 212 -16.59 -25.08 -24.25
N ASN A 213 -17.91 -25.09 -24.35
CA ASN A 213 -18.70 -26.30 -24.62
C ASN A 213 -18.45 -26.85 -26.03
N PHE A 214 -18.30 -25.97 -27.03
CA PHE A 214 -17.95 -26.35 -28.39
C PHE A 214 -16.58 -27.03 -28.42
N MET A 215 -15.57 -26.48 -27.75
CA MET A 215 -14.22 -27.06 -27.71
C MET A 215 -14.20 -28.44 -27.03
N LYS A 216 -14.95 -28.61 -25.93
CA LYS A 216 -15.14 -29.92 -25.28
C LYS A 216 -15.83 -30.93 -26.21
N LYS A 217 -16.89 -30.52 -26.91
CA LYS A 217 -17.56 -31.37 -27.92
C LYS A 217 -16.61 -31.72 -29.07
N ALA A 218 -15.86 -30.77 -29.61
CA ALA A 218 -14.91 -31.01 -30.69
C ALA A 218 -13.82 -32.04 -30.29
N ALA A 219 -13.29 -31.94 -29.05
CA ALA A 219 -12.36 -32.92 -28.51
C ALA A 219 -12.99 -34.32 -28.35
N LEU A 220 -14.25 -34.41 -27.91
CA LEU A 220 -14.98 -35.67 -27.80
C LEU A 220 -15.17 -36.34 -29.16
N TYR A 221 -15.61 -35.59 -30.18
CA TYR A 221 -15.82 -36.10 -31.55
C TYR A 221 -14.51 -36.53 -32.23
N GLN A 222 -13.38 -35.91 -31.90
CA GLN A 222 -12.06 -36.37 -32.35
C GLN A 222 -11.68 -37.70 -31.69
N THR A 223 -12.01 -37.85 -30.41
CA THR A 223 -11.66 -39.05 -29.65
C THR A 223 -12.54 -40.25 -30.00
N ILE A 224 -13.82 -40.01 -30.30
CA ILE A 224 -14.82 -41.05 -30.53
C ILE A 224 -15.36 -40.92 -31.97
N PRO A 225 -14.70 -41.56 -32.97
CA PRO A 225 -15.03 -41.34 -34.38
C PRO A 225 -16.45 -41.75 -34.77
N PHE A 226 -17.05 -42.73 -34.09
CA PHE A 226 -18.41 -43.16 -34.40
C PHE A 226 -19.48 -42.12 -34.05
N LEU A 227 -19.17 -41.15 -33.17
CA LEU A 227 -20.07 -40.02 -32.92
C LEU A 227 -20.32 -39.21 -34.19
N SER A 228 -19.39 -39.24 -35.14
CA SER A 228 -19.59 -38.59 -36.43
C SER A 228 -20.69 -39.20 -37.30
N LEU A 229 -21.18 -40.40 -36.97
CA LEU A 229 -22.37 -41.00 -37.58
C LEU A 229 -23.67 -40.28 -37.14
N PHE A 230 -23.65 -39.60 -35.99
CA PHE A 230 -24.78 -38.87 -35.42
C PHE A 230 -24.68 -37.35 -35.67
N GLY A 231 -23.82 -36.92 -36.59
CA GLY A 231 -23.59 -35.51 -36.93
C GLY A 231 -22.18 -35.01 -36.61
N LYS A 232 -21.95 -33.70 -36.69
CA LYS A 232 -20.66 -33.07 -36.35
C LYS A 232 -20.84 -32.12 -35.17
N PRO A 233 -19.78 -31.78 -34.43
CA PRO A 233 -19.86 -30.75 -33.40
C PRO A 233 -20.18 -29.42 -34.10
N ARG A 234 -21.42 -28.94 -33.94
CA ARG A 234 -21.93 -27.68 -34.49
C ARG A 234 -22.66 -26.92 -33.40
N ASP A 235 -22.51 -25.60 -33.39
CA ASP A 235 -23.26 -24.71 -32.49
C ASP A 235 -23.90 -23.60 -33.34
N ASP A 236 -25.18 -23.77 -33.68
CA ASP A 236 -25.91 -22.84 -34.54
C ASP A 236 -26.12 -21.47 -33.89
N GLN A 237 -26.21 -21.42 -32.56
CA GLN A 237 -26.38 -20.16 -31.84
C GLN A 237 -25.07 -19.38 -31.78
N LEU A 238 -23.92 -20.05 -31.67
CA LEU A 238 -22.61 -19.43 -31.82
C LEU A 238 -22.45 -18.78 -33.21
N ASN A 239 -22.83 -19.50 -34.27
CA ASN A 239 -22.81 -18.97 -35.63
C ASN A 239 -23.77 -17.77 -35.78
N ALA A 240 -24.98 -17.86 -35.22
CA ALA A 240 -25.97 -16.79 -35.27
C ALA A 240 -25.49 -15.49 -34.60
N ILE A 241 -24.73 -15.59 -33.49
CA ILE A 241 -24.16 -14.41 -32.82
C ILE A 241 -23.14 -13.72 -33.74
N VAL A 242 -22.18 -14.49 -34.29
CA VAL A 242 -21.15 -13.95 -35.19
C VAL A 242 -21.79 -13.37 -36.46
N ASP A 243 -22.78 -14.07 -37.01
CA ASP A 243 -23.56 -13.60 -38.17
C ASP A 243 -24.30 -12.29 -37.86
N GLY A 244 -24.90 -12.18 -36.68
CA GLY A 244 -25.57 -10.96 -36.23
C GLY A 244 -24.63 -9.77 -36.16
N ILE A 245 -23.42 -9.96 -35.61
CA ILE A 245 -22.39 -8.92 -35.52
C ILE A 245 -21.94 -8.47 -36.91
N ILE A 246 -21.61 -9.42 -37.79
CA ILE A 246 -21.14 -9.12 -39.15
C ILE A 246 -22.25 -8.44 -39.97
N ASN A 247 -23.48 -8.96 -39.93
CA ASN A 247 -24.61 -8.36 -40.65
C ASN A 247 -24.91 -6.95 -40.15
N LYS A 248 -24.85 -6.71 -38.84
CA LYS A 248 -25.01 -5.37 -38.27
C LYS A 248 -23.94 -4.42 -38.79
N ARG A 249 -22.68 -4.88 -38.91
CA ARG A 249 -21.58 -4.10 -39.47
C ARG A 249 -21.79 -3.78 -40.95
N LEU A 250 -22.20 -4.75 -41.77
CA LEU A 250 -22.47 -4.54 -43.19
C LEU A 250 -23.61 -3.54 -43.43
N ASN A 251 -24.59 -3.48 -42.51
CA ASN A 251 -25.73 -2.56 -42.59
C ASN A 251 -25.43 -1.16 -42.01
N SER A 252 -24.32 -0.98 -41.29
CA SER A 252 -23.91 0.31 -40.74
C SER A 252 -22.88 0.98 -41.64
N GLN A 253 -23.16 2.17 -42.18
CA GLN A 253 -22.15 2.99 -42.87
C GLN A 253 -21.19 3.58 -41.83
N LYS A 254 -20.11 2.86 -41.51
CA LYS A 254 -19.06 3.37 -40.62
C LYS A 254 -18.21 4.38 -41.40
N VAL A 255 -18.57 5.66 -41.36
CA VAL A 255 -17.73 6.76 -41.90
C VAL A 255 -16.73 7.18 -40.82
N GLY A 256 -15.43 6.94 -41.04
CA GLY A 256 -14.34 7.51 -40.23
C GLY A 256 -14.03 6.85 -38.87
N GLY A 257 -14.40 5.58 -38.65
CA GLY A 257 -14.08 4.86 -37.41
C GLY A 257 -12.71 4.15 -37.38
N ARG A 258 -12.21 3.79 -36.17
CA ARG A 258 -11.02 2.94 -35.99
C ARG A 258 -11.19 1.60 -36.75
N LYS A 259 -10.14 1.15 -37.46
CA LYS A 259 -10.12 -0.11 -38.23
C LYS A 259 -9.94 -1.32 -37.30
N ASP A 260 -10.65 -2.42 -37.57
CA ASP A 260 -10.58 -3.70 -36.84
C ASP A 260 -10.28 -4.89 -37.77
N LEU A 261 -10.09 -6.11 -37.25
CA LEU A 261 -9.75 -7.27 -38.11
C LEU A 261 -10.87 -7.64 -39.09
N LEU A 262 -12.13 -7.37 -38.77
CA LEU A 262 -13.24 -7.59 -39.71
C LEU A 262 -13.14 -6.63 -40.90
N ASP A 263 -12.84 -5.36 -40.66
CA ASP A 263 -12.65 -4.37 -41.73
C ASP A 263 -11.54 -4.84 -42.70
N MET A 264 -10.43 -5.37 -42.18
CA MET A 264 -9.35 -5.96 -42.98
C MET A 264 -9.82 -7.14 -43.85
N LEU A 265 -10.64 -8.04 -43.30
CA LEU A 265 -11.17 -9.17 -44.07
C LEU A 265 -12.16 -8.74 -45.14
N LEU A 266 -12.98 -7.73 -44.86
CA LEU A 266 -13.94 -7.18 -45.82
C LEU A 266 -13.22 -6.49 -46.98
N GLU A 267 -12.17 -5.71 -46.68
CA GLU A 267 -11.28 -5.10 -47.69
C GLU A 267 -10.59 -6.18 -48.55
N ALA A 268 -9.98 -7.20 -47.92
CA ALA A 268 -9.32 -8.29 -48.64
C ALA A 268 -10.29 -9.12 -49.50
N SER A 269 -11.54 -9.29 -49.04
CA SER A 269 -12.60 -9.99 -49.76
C SER A 269 -13.09 -9.17 -50.96
N ALA A 270 -13.24 -7.86 -50.82
CA ALA A 270 -13.62 -6.97 -51.91
C ALA A 270 -12.58 -7.00 -53.06
N GLU A 271 -11.30 -7.05 -52.71
CA GLU A 271 -10.20 -7.19 -53.68
C GLU A 271 -10.09 -8.61 -54.28
N ASN A 272 -10.47 -9.64 -53.51
CA ASN A 272 -10.28 -11.05 -53.88
C ASN A 272 -11.55 -11.91 -53.65
N PRO A 273 -12.70 -11.58 -54.27
CA PRO A 273 -14.00 -12.16 -53.91
C PRO A 273 -14.09 -13.67 -54.15
N ASN A 274 -13.34 -14.19 -55.13
CA ASN A 274 -13.27 -15.61 -55.45
C ASN A 274 -12.37 -16.43 -54.51
N GLN A 275 -11.52 -15.76 -53.72
CA GLN A 275 -10.54 -16.41 -52.83
C GLN A 275 -10.93 -16.29 -51.35
N LEU A 276 -11.76 -15.30 -50.99
CA LEU A 276 -12.25 -15.06 -49.64
C LEU A 276 -13.74 -14.69 -49.71
N SER A 277 -14.62 -15.69 -49.60
CA SER A 277 -16.06 -15.49 -49.61
C SER A 277 -16.58 -14.99 -48.25
N MET A 278 -17.81 -14.50 -48.20
CA MET A 278 -18.44 -14.12 -46.93
C MET A 278 -18.54 -15.29 -45.93
N GLN A 279 -18.71 -16.53 -46.41
CA GLN A 279 -18.69 -17.71 -45.54
C GLN A 279 -17.29 -17.97 -44.96
N ASP A 280 -16.24 -17.68 -45.75
CA ASP A 280 -14.86 -17.76 -45.26
C ASP A 280 -14.61 -16.70 -44.18
N ILE A 281 -15.05 -15.46 -44.38
CA ILE A 281 -14.91 -14.37 -43.40
C ILE A 281 -15.54 -14.79 -42.07
N LYS A 282 -16.81 -15.23 -42.09
CA LYS A 282 -17.53 -15.70 -40.89
C LYS A 282 -16.78 -16.81 -40.16
N ALA A 283 -16.23 -17.78 -40.91
CA ALA A 283 -15.48 -18.88 -40.35
C ALA A 283 -14.12 -18.45 -39.76
N GLU A 284 -13.41 -17.51 -40.39
CA GLU A 284 -12.15 -16.96 -39.87
C GLU A 284 -12.37 -16.10 -38.62
N MET A 285 -13.40 -15.24 -38.62
CA MET A 285 -13.73 -14.40 -37.46
C MET A 285 -14.03 -15.23 -36.22
N LEU A 286 -14.75 -16.34 -36.39
CA LEU A 286 -14.98 -17.28 -35.30
C LEU A 286 -13.65 -17.91 -34.80
N VAL A 287 -12.75 -18.26 -35.72
CA VAL A 287 -11.43 -18.81 -35.33
C VAL A 287 -10.57 -17.77 -34.61
N PHE A 288 -10.60 -16.49 -35.02
CA PHE A 288 -9.88 -15.43 -34.32
C PHE A 288 -10.36 -15.30 -32.88
N LEU A 289 -11.68 -15.26 -32.67
CA LEU A 289 -12.25 -15.20 -31.33
C LEU A 289 -11.88 -16.43 -30.48
N LEU A 290 -11.93 -17.64 -31.05
CA LEU A 290 -11.60 -18.88 -30.34
C LEU A 290 -10.11 -18.99 -30.00
N ALA A 291 -9.23 -18.70 -30.96
CA ALA A 291 -7.80 -18.92 -30.83
C ALA A 291 -7.07 -17.80 -30.07
N GLY A 292 -7.54 -16.56 -30.23
CA GLY A 292 -6.93 -15.38 -29.61
C GLY A 292 -7.22 -15.24 -28.13
N SER A 293 -8.44 -15.59 -27.70
CA SER A 293 -8.88 -15.34 -26.32
C SER A 293 -8.21 -16.29 -25.31
N ASP A 294 -8.41 -17.60 -25.48
CA ASP A 294 -7.99 -18.58 -24.48
C ASP A 294 -6.46 -18.68 -24.35
N THR A 295 -5.71 -18.57 -25.46
CA THR A 295 -4.25 -18.79 -25.44
C THR A 295 -3.48 -17.68 -24.71
N SER A 296 -3.84 -16.42 -24.94
CA SER A 296 -3.24 -15.28 -24.26
C SER A 296 -3.60 -15.26 -22.78
N ALA A 297 -4.87 -15.50 -22.42
CA ALA A 297 -5.33 -15.55 -21.03
C ALA A 297 -4.60 -16.62 -20.22
N VAL A 298 -4.47 -17.83 -20.77
CA VAL A 298 -3.70 -18.93 -20.17
C VAL A 298 -2.24 -18.53 -19.97
N THR A 299 -1.63 -17.91 -20.99
CA THR A 299 -0.21 -17.51 -20.93
C THR A 299 0.01 -16.49 -19.82
N ALA A 300 -0.81 -15.44 -19.75
CA ALA A 300 -0.72 -14.43 -18.70
C ALA A 300 -0.97 -15.04 -17.31
N THR A 301 -1.95 -15.94 -17.18
CA THR A 301 -2.23 -16.66 -15.92
C THR A 301 -1.02 -17.47 -15.46
N PHE A 302 -0.39 -18.24 -16.35
CA PHE A 302 0.80 -19.03 -16.00
C PHE A 302 2.03 -18.19 -15.73
N CYS A 303 2.18 -17.02 -16.36
CA CYS A 303 3.24 -16.08 -16.02
C CYS A 303 3.08 -15.63 -14.56
N LEU A 304 1.89 -15.15 -14.19
CA LEU A 304 1.60 -14.73 -12.81
C LEU A 304 1.83 -15.87 -11.81
N MET A 305 1.30 -17.06 -12.08
CA MET A 305 1.51 -18.24 -11.25
C MET A 305 3.00 -18.55 -11.05
N LYS A 306 3.79 -18.59 -12.14
CA LYS A 306 5.22 -18.90 -12.06
C LYS A 306 6.01 -17.82 -11.34
N LEU A 307 5.62 -16.55 -11.47
CA LEU A 307 6.23 -15.46 -10.71
C LEU A 307 5.95 -15.63 -9.21
N LEU A 308 4.72 -15.93 -8.82
CA LEU A 308 4.34 -16.12 -7.42
C LEU A 308 4.98 -17.37 -6.78
N GLU A 309 5.20 -18.42 -7.57
CA GLU A 309 5.98 -19.60 -7.15
C GLU A 309 7.49 -19.30 -7.00
N ASN A 310 7.99 -18.20 -7.59
CA ASN A 310 9.42 -17.84 -7.61
C ASN A 310 9.62 -16.36 -7.18
N PRO A 311 9.59 -16.07 -5.86
CA PRO A 311 9.63 -14.70 -5.34
C PRO A 311 10.81 -13.85 -5.83
N THR A 312 11.99 -14.45 -5.98
CA THR A 312 13.17 -13.74 -6.52
C THR A 312 12.93 -13.26 -7.95
N THR A 313 12.30 -14.08 -8.78
CA THR A 313 11.93 -13.70 -10.15
C THR A 313 10.85 -12.63 -10.16
N TYR A 314 9.85 -12.74 -9.29
CA TYR A 314 8.81 -11.71 -9.14
C TYR A 314 9.43 -10.34 -8.81
N GLN A 315 10.33 -10.29 -7.81
CA GLN A 315 10.98 -9.04 -7.40
C GLN A 315 11.88 -8.45 -8.49
N ALA A 316 12.60 -9.28 -9.25
CA ALA A 316 13.42 -8.82 -10.37
C ALA A 316 12.58 -8.20 -11.50
N LEU A 317 11.45 -8.82 -11.86
CA LEU A 317 10.52 -8.26 -12.85
C LEU A 317 9.88 -6.98 -12.33
N LYS A 318 9.46 -6.96 -11.06
CA LYS A 318 8.84 -5.79 -10.45
C LYS A 318 9.79 -4.59 -10.47
N LYS A 319 11.06 -4.82 -10.14
CA LYS A 319 12.12 -3.80 -10.24
C LYS A 319 12.27 -3.26 -11.67
N GLU A 320 12.35 -4.12 -12.68
CA GLU A 320 12.44 -3.69 -14.09
C GLU A 320 11.23 -2.83 -14.52
N LEU A 321 10.02 -3.21 -14.09
CA LEU A 321 8.79 -2.47 -14.38
C LEU A 321 8.73 -1.12 -13.65
N ASP A 322 9.22 -1.05 -12.42
CA ASP A 322 9.24 0.18 -11.63
C ASP A 322 10.30 1.18 -12.16
N GLU A 323 11.41 0.70 -12.72
CA GLU A 323 12.45 1.52 -13.38
C GLU A 323 11.98 2.10 -14.72
N LEU A 324 11.11 1.39 -15.46
CA LEU A 324 10.57 1.85 -16.74
C LEU A 324 9.66 3.10 -16.60
N ILE A 325 8.96 3.23 -15.47
CA ILE A 325 7.85 4.16 -15.30
C ILE A 325 8.15 5.12 -14.14
N SER A 326 8.81 6.23 -14.47
CA SER A 326 9.25 7.26 -13.52
C SER A 326 8.08 7.93 -12.80
N SER A 327 6.91 8.04 -13.47
CA SER A 327 5.68 8.59 -12.89
C SER A 327 4.55 7.56 -12.89
N PRO A 328 3.74 7.43 -11.82
CA PRO A 328 2.55 6.57 -11.81
C PRO A 328 1.51 6.85 -12.91
N SER A 329 1.64 7.96 -13.64
CA SER A 329 0.77 8.38 -14.74
C SER A 329 1.28 7.97 -16.13
N ASP A 330 2.48 7.40 -16.26
CA ASP A 330 3.01 7.09 -17.59
C ASP A 330 2.25 5.91 -18.21
N PRO A 331 1.78 6.04 -19.47
CA PRO A 331 0.97 5.00 -20.10
C PRO A 331 1.80 3.74 -20.36
N ILE A 332 1.24 2.58 -20.04
CA ILE A 332 1.83 1.28 -20.35
C ILE A 332 1.42 0.91 -21.78
N VAL A 333 2.40 0.91 -22.68
CA VAL A 333 2.21 0.68 -24.11
C VAL A 333 3.21 -0.35 -24.62
N ASP A 334 2.99 -0.94 -25.78
CA ASP A 334 3.93 -1.90 -26.35
C ASP A 334 5.28 -1.24 -26.66
N ASP A 335 5.29 0.04 -27.05
CA ASP A 335 6.54 0.73 -27.40
C ASP A 335 7.50 0.88 -26.20
N ASN A 336 7.01 0.91 -24.96
CA ASN A 336 7.87 0.94 -23.76
C ASN A 336 8.02 -0.44 -23.08
N THR A 337 7.13 -1.40 -23.32
CA THR A 337 7.24 -2.76 -22.75
C THR A 337 7.91 -3.79 -23.65
N ARG A 338 7.93 -3.58 -24.98
CA ARG A 338 8.43 -4.55 -25.97
C ARG A 338 9.90 -4.88 -25.77
N ASP A 339 10.70 -3.90 -25.39
CA ASP A 339 12.15 -3.99 -25.34
C ASP A 339 12.67 -4.27 -23.90
N LEU A 340 11.77 -4.56 -22.96
CA LEU A 340 12.11 -4.98 -21.60
C LEU A 340 12.65 -6.43 -21.57
N PRO A 341 13.94 -6.64 -21.24
CA PRO A 341 14.55 -7.96 -21.36
C PRO A 341 13.96 -8.98 -20.38
N TYR A 342 13.72 -8.59 -19.11
CA TYR A 342 13.27 -9.52 -18.09
C TYR A 342 11.79 -9.87 -18.22
N LEU A 343 10.92 -8.91 -18.56
CA LEU A 343 9.52 -9.16 -18.91
C LEU A 343 9.40 -10.18 -20.05
N ASN A 344 10.15 -10.00 -21.14
CA ASN A 344 10.12 -10.95 -22.25
C ASN A 344 10.70 -12.31 -21.84
N ALA A 345 11.77 -12.35 -21.04
CA ALA A 345 12.34 -13.59 -20.52
C ALA A 345 11.34 -14.41 -19.69
N VAL A 346 10.56 -13.74 -18.83
CA VAL A 346 9.48 -14.36 -18.03
C VAL A 346 8.41 -14.97 -18.95
N ILE A 347 7.96 -14.22 -19.97
CA ILE A 347 6.97 -14.71 -20.94
C ILE A 347 7.53 -15.92 -21.70
N TYR A 348 8.79 -15.85 -22.17
CA TYR A 348 9.40 -16.91 -22.97
C TYR A 348 9.66 -18.18 -22.17
N GLU A 349 10.12 -18.04 -20.92
CA GLU A 349 10.31 -19.17 -20.02
C GLU A 349 8.99 -19.82 -19.63
N THR A 350 7.95 -19.02 -19.41
CA THR A 350 6.59 -19.53 -19.17
C THR A 350 6.08 -20.32 -20.38
N LEU A 351 6.20 -19.76 -21.59
CA LEU A 351 5.78 -20.45 -22.82
C LEU A 351 6.60 -21.70 -23.13
N ARG A 352 7.87 -21.77 -22.71
CA ARG A 352 8.69 -22.99 -22.78
C ARG A 352 8.16 -24.06 -21.82
N MET A 353 7.89 -23.68 -20.58
CA MET A 353 7.51 -24.65 -19.54
C MET A 353 6.04 -25.10 -19.62
N LEU A 354 5.15 -24.18 -20.01
CA LEU A 354 3.69 -24.33 -19.99
C LEU A 354 3.07 -23.73 -21.28
N PRO A 355 3.41 -24.24 -22.47
CA PRO A 355 2.83 -23.73 -23.71
C PRO A 355 1.32 -23.99 -23.75
N PRO A 356 0.48 -23.01 -24.16
CA PRO A 356 -0.96 -23.21 -24.26
C PRO A 356 -1.33 -24.38 -25.18
N ALA A 357 -0.68 -24.52 -26.33
CA ALA A 357 -0.86 -25.63 -27.27
C ALA A 357 0.10 -26.80 -26.95
N ALA A 358 -0.01 -27.37 -25.76
CA ALA A 358 0.90 -28.40 -25.24
C ALA A 358 0.86 -29.71 -26.08
N GLY A 359 2.04 -30.29 -26.30
CA GLY A 359 2.25 -31.50 -27.09
C GLY A 359 2.19 -31.31 -28.61
N GLY A 360 1.78 -30.14 -29.11
CA GLY A 360 1.66 -29.86 -30.53
C GLY A 360 0.49 -30.59 -31.21
N PHE A 361 0.25 -30.26 -32.48
CA PHE A 361 -0.85 -30.85 -33.27
C PHE A 361 -0.33 -31.87 -34.29
N ALA A 362 -1.08 -32.96 -34.45
CA ALA A 362 -0.72 -34.05 -35.35
C ALA A 362 -0.63 -33.60 -36.82
N ARG A 363 0.50 -33.94 -37.45
CA ARG A 363 0.74 -33.88 -38.89
C ARG A 363 0.54 -35.26 -39.52
N GLN A 364 0.56 -35.33 -40.84
CA GLN A 364 0.47 -36.54 -41.62
C GLN A 364 1.59 -36.58 -42.66
N ALA A 365 2.33 -37.69 -42.67
CA ALA A 365 3.26 -38.01 -43.75
C ALA A 365 2.45 -38.54 -44.95
N LEU A 366 2.52 -37.87 -46.11
CA LEU A 366 1.89 -38.36 -47.34
C LEU A 366 2.80 -39.28 -48.15
N GLU A 367 4.10 -39.21 -47.86
CA GLU A 367 5.16 -40.04 -48.41
C GLU A 367 5.93 -40.68 -47.25
N PRO A 368 6.66 -41.78 -47.46
CA PRO A 368 7.53 -42.34 -46.43
C PRO A 368 8.57 -41.32 -45.93
N VAL A 369 8.76 -41.22 -44.61
CA VAL A 369 9.73 -40.32 -43.99
C VAL A 369 10.58 -41.05 -42.97
N ILE A 370 11.82 -40.63 -42.76
CA ILE A 370 12.73 -41.21 -41.77
C ILE A 370 12.85 -40.26 -40.58
N VAL A 371 12.35 -40.70 -39.42
CA VAL A 371 12.38 -39.94 -38.16
C VAL A 371 13.29 -40.67 -37.18
N GLY A 372 14.42 -40.05 -36.80
CA GLY A 372 15.51 -40.76 -36.13
C GLY A 372 15.92 -41.99 -36.95
N ASP A 373 15.93 -43.16 -36.32
CA ASP A 373 16.25 -44.44 -36.97
C ASP A 373 15.03 -45.17 -37.55
N TYR A 374 13.85 -44.54 -37.54
CA TYR A 374 12.59 -45.18 -37.89
C TYR A 374 12.03 -44.68 -39.22
N ALA A 375 11.81 -45.61 -40.16
CA ALA A 375 11.07 -45.36 -41.39
C ALA A 375 9.56 -45.39 -41.10
N LEU A 376 8.92 -44.24 -41.23
CA LEU A 376 7.47 -44.08 -41.08
C LEU A 376 6.82 -44.16 -42.47
N PRO A 377 5.87 -45.08 -42.71
CA PRO A 377 5.19 -45.19 -43.99
C PRO A 377 4.23 -44.03 -44.23
N ALA A 378 3.87 -43.82 -45.50
CA ALA A 378 2.82 -42.89 -45.90
C ALA A 378 1.51 -43.18 -45.14
N GLY A 379 0.80 -42.12 -44.76
CA GLY A 379 -0.42 -42.17 -43.97
C GLY A 379 -0.20 -42.12 -42.45
N THR A 380 1.04 -42.28 -41.97
CA THR A 380 1.37 -42.18 -40.54
C THR A 380 1.09 -40.77 -40.01
N LEU A 381 0.45 -40.69 -38.84
CA LEU A 381 0.31 -39.44 -38.11
C LEU A 381 1.54 -39.22 -37.24
N VAL A 382 2.07 -38.00 -37.27
CA VAL A 382 3.28 -37.64 -36.53
C VAL A 382 3.02 -36.33 -35.80
N THR A 383 3.24 -36.32 -34.49
CA THR A 383 3.18 -35.10 -33.68
C THR A 383 4.59 -34.71 -33.28
N ALA A 384 5.00 -33.50 -33.63
CA ALA A 384 6.17 -32.87 -33.05
C ALA A 384 5.81 -32.45 -31.61
N ASP A 385 6.30 -33.19 -30.63
CA ASP A 385 6.03 -32.94 -29.21
C ASP A 385 6.95 -31.81 -28.72
N THR A 386 6.46 -30.58 -28.92
CA THR A 386 7.18 -29.38 -28.50
C THR A 386 7.31 -29.28 -27.00
N THR A 387 6.37 -29.84 -26.22
CA THR A 387 6.44 -29.81 -24.75
C THR A 387 7.56 -30.70 -24.23
N ALA A 388 7.73 -31.90 -24.79
CA ALA A 388 8.87 -32.76 -24.46
C ALA A 388 10.19 -32.11 -24.89
N LEU A 389 10.25 -31.55 -26.10
CA LEU A 389 11.43 -30.82 -26.61
C LEU A 389 11.81 -29.62 -25.74
N HIS A 390 10.82 -28.88 -25.22
CA HIS A 390 11.03 -27.73 -24.34
C HIS A 390 11.50 -28.14 -22.95
N ARG A 391 11.40 -29.41 -22.58
CA ARG A 391 11.87 -29.98 -21.30
C ARG A 391 13.11 -30.86 -21.47
N ASP A 392 13.75 -30.82 -22.63
CA ASP A 392 14.94 -31.61 -22.93
C ASP A 392 16.21 -30.94 -22.35
N SER A 393 16.88 -31.63 -21.43
CA SER A 393 18.11 -31.14 -20.80
C SER A 393 19.30 -31.05 -21.75
N ARG A 394 19.24 -31.69 -22.93
CA ARG A 394 20.26 -31.53 -24.00
C ARG A 394 20.20 -30.14 -24.65
N ILE A 395 19.09 -29.44 -24.49
CA ILE A 395 18.78 -28.15 -25.13
C ILE A 395 18.70 -27.05 -24.08
N TRP A 396 18.11 -27.36 -22.92
CA TRP A 396 17.80 -26.45 -21.84
C TRP A 396 18.50 -26.89 -20.56
N PRO A 397 19.60 -26.23 -20.15
CA PRO A 397 20.24 -26.52 -18.87
C PRO A 397 19.24 -26.31 -17.71
N ASP A 398 19.16 -27.25 -16.77
CA ASP A 398 18.10 -27.33 -15.75
C ASP A 398 16.69 -27.20 -16.34
N ALA A 399 16.37 -27.99 -17.37
CA ALA A 399 15.14 -27.87 -18.17
C ALA A 399 13.83 -27.86 -17.36
N ASP A 400 13.79 -28.49 -16.19
CA ASP A 400 12.60 -28.56 -15.33
C ASP A 400 12.49 -27.41 -14.33
N SER A 401 13.53 -26.58 -14.17
CA SER A 401 13.54 -25.37 -13.34
C SER A 401 13.03 -24.15 -14.13
N TYR A 402 12.39 -23.21 -13.43
CA TYR A 402 11.95 -21.93 -14.00
C TYR A 402 13.09 -20.92 -13.91
N VAL A 403 13.73 -20.61 -15.03
CA VAL A 403 14.92 -19.75 -15.08
C VAL A 403 14.79 -18.74 -16.23
N PRO A 404 14.17 -17.57 -16.02
CA PRO A 404 14.10 -16.53 -17.05
C PRO A 404 15.47 -16.01 -17.50
N GLU A 405 16.46 -15.97 -16.62
CA GLU A 405 17.80 -15.44 -16.89
C GLU A 405 18.49 -16.14 -18.09
N ARG A 406 18.08 -17.37 -18.42
CA ARG A 406 18.58 -18.13 -19.58
C ARG A 406 18.40 -17.39 -20.91
N TRP A 407 17.39 -16.53 -21.00
CA TRP A 407 17.04 -15.75 -22.20
C TRP A 407 17.84 -14.44 -22.32
N ILE A 408 18.59 -14.08 -21.28
CA ILE A 408 19.31 -12.79 -21.20
C ILE A 408 20.81 -13.04 -21.14
N THR A 409 21.26 -13.75 -20.11
CA THR A 409 22.69 -13.95 -19.82
C THR A 409 23.15 -15.40 -20.05
N GLY A 410 22.21 -16.33 -20.21
CA GLY A 410 22.47 -17.77 -20.20
C GLY A 410 22.28 -18.38 -18.81
N HIS A 411 22.57 -19.67 -18.63
CA HIS A 411 22.41 -20.35 -17.33
C HIS A 411 23.59 -21.25 -17.04
N LYS A 412 24.22 -21.10 -15.86
CA LYS A 412 25.42 -21.87 -15.44
C LYS A 412 26.57 -21.88 -16.47
N GLY A 413 26.75 -20.80 -17.22
CA GLY A 413 27.77 -20.70 -18.27
C GLY A 413 27.40 -21.41 -19.59
N GLU A 414 26.22 -22.01 -19.68
CA GLU A 414 25.69 -22.66 -20.87
C GLU A 414 24.60 -21.81 -21.52
N LYS A 415 24.65 -21.67 -22.85
CA LYS A 415 23.59 -21.01 -23.63
C LYS A 415 22.58 -22.03 -24.13
N ALA A 416 21.30 -21.73 -23.94
CA ALA A 416 20.23 -22.56 -24.48
C ALA A 416 20.23 -22.54 -26.02
N LEU A 417 19.84 -23.64 -26.65
CA LEU A 417 19.66 -23.70 -28.11
C LEU A 417 18.26 -23.17 -28.50
N GLU A 418 18.07 -21.86 -28.33
CA GLU A 418 16.78 -21.14 -28.49
C GLU A 418 16.06 -21.42 -29.82
N ARG A 419 16.78 -21.80 -30.87
CA ARG A 419 16.22 -22.24 -32.17
C ARG A 419 15.21 -23.41 -32.06
N ASN A 420 15.21 -24.11 -30.93
CA ASN A 420 14.27 -25.21 -30.62
C ASN A 420 13.05 -24.75 -29.80
N TRP A 421 12.85 -23.44 -29.65
CA TRP A 421 11.68 -22.86 -28.99
C TRP A 421 10.53 -22.68 -29.98
N TYR A 422 9.45 -23.45 -29.78
CA TYR A 422 8.33 -23.60 -30.70
C TYR A 422 6.94 -23.48 -30.05
N PRO A 423 6.68 -22.57 -29.09
CA PRO A 423 5.34 -22.44 -28.50
C PRO A 423 4.29 -21.94 -29.51
N PHE A 424 4.73 -21.26 -30.58
CA PHE A 424 3.89 -20.79 -31.68
C PHE A 424 3.96 -21.68 -32.93
N SER A 425 4.45 -22.92 -32.81
CA SER A 425 4.87 -23.76 -33.95
C SER A 425 6.03 -23.12 -34.76
N ALA A 426 6.38 -23.69 -35.90
CA ALA A 426 7.38 -23.17 -36.82
C ALA A 426 6.94 -23.33 -38.30
N GLY A 427 7.78 -22.83 -39.21
CA GLY A 427 7.64 -23.00 -40.65
C GLY A 427 6.48 -22.21 -41.26
N SER A 428 5.96 -22.69 -42.39
CA SER A 428 4.86 -22.05 -43.13
C SER A 428 3.57 -21.89 -42.28
N ARG A 429 3.44 -22.70 -41.23
CA ARG A 429 2.28 -22.77 -40.33
C ARG A 429 2.51 -22.17 -38.95
N ILE A 430 3.52 -21.31 -38.79
CA ILE A 430 3.70 -20.53 -37.56
C ILE A 430 2.46 -19.68 -37.24
N CYS A 431 2.12 -19.55 -35.96
CA CYS A 431 0.95 -18.79 -35.51
C CYS A 431 0.92 -17.38 -36.15
N ILE A 432 -0.22 -17.00 -36.73
CA ILE A 432 -0.39 -15.66 -37.33
C ILE A 432 -0.48 -14.57 -36.26
N GLY A 433 -1.09 -14.89 -35.11
CA GLY A 433 -1.28 -13.97 -34.00
C GLY A 433 -0.11 -13.88 -33.03
N LYS A 434 1.09 -14.40 -33.36
CA LYS A 434 2.25 -14.41 -32.43
C LYS A 434 2.54 -13.03 -31.84
N HIS A 435 2.61 -12.01 -32.69
CA HIS A 435 2.93 -10.65 -32.25
C HIS A 435 1.78 -9.99 -31.49
N PHE A 436 0.53 -10.28 -31.86
CA PHE A 436 -0.66 -9.84 -31.13
C PHE A 436 -0.64 -10.40 -29.70
N ALA A 437 -0.47 -11.72 -29.55
CA ALA A 437 -0.48 -12.38 -28.25
C ALA A 437 0.66 -11.91 -27.34
N LEU A 438 1.87 -11.73 -27.88
CA LEU A 438 2.99 -11.22 -27.08
C LEU A 438 2.75 -9.78 -26.61
N LYS A 439 2.20 -8.91 -27.47
CA LYS A 439 1.81 -7.54 -27.09
C LYS A 439 0.77 -7.58 -25.97
N GLU A 440 -0.31 -8.32 -26.16
CA GLU A 440 -1.39 -8.47 -25.21
C GLU A 440 -0.89 -8.97 -23.83
N VAL A 441 -0.09 -10.03 -23.80
CA VAL A 441 0.45 -10.59 -22.54
C VAL A 441 1.38 -9.60 -21.84
N ARG A 442 2.23 -8.85 -22.57
CA ARG A 442 3.08 -7.81 -21.96
C ARG A 442 2.26 -6.72 -21.30
N LEU A 443 1.25 -6.20 -22.00
CA LEU A 443 0.37 -5.15 -21.47
C LEU A 443 -0.34 -5.63 -20.20
N ILE A 444 -0.92 -6.83 -20.23
CA ILE A 444 -1.60 -7.42 -19.07
C ILE A 444 -0.65 -7.54 -17.87
N LEU A 445 0.54 -8.12 -18.07
CA LEU A 445 1.50 -8.33 -16.98
C LEU A 445 2.04 -7.01 -16.42
N ALA A 446 2.42 -6.08 -17.29
CA ALA A 446 2.95 -4.79 -16.88
C ALA A 446 1.91 -3.99 -16.07
N VAL A 447 0.65 -3.93 -16.54
CA VAL A 447 -0.43 -3.23 -15.82
C VAL A 447 -0.72 -3.88 -14.46
N LEU A 448 -0.93 -5.20 -14.44
CA LEU A 448 -1.29 -5.90 -13.20
C LEU A 448 -0.19 -5.80 -12.15
N LEU A 449 1.06 -6.07 -12.53
CA LEU A 449 2.18 -6.07 -11.60
C LEU A 449 2.58 -4.67 -11.16
N ARG A 450 2.24 -3.62 -11.93
CA ARG A 450 2.49 -2.22 -11.54
C ARG A 450 1.48 -1.71 -10.53
N ARG A 451 0.20 -2.11 -10.63
CA ARG A 451 -0.89 -1.55 -9.82
C ARG A 451 -1.33 -2.43 -8.65
N PHE A 452 -1.07 -3.73 -8.69
CA PHE A 452 -1.56 -4.67 -7.70
C PHE A 452 -0.43 -5.55 -7.15
N GLU A 453 -0.54 -5.91 -5.88
CA GLU A 453 0.26 -6.96 -5.25
C GLU A 453 -0.53 -8.27 -5.37
N LEU A 454 0.11 -9.33 -5.83
CA LEU A 454 -0.57 -10.60 -6.02
C LEU A 454 -0.01 -11.64 -5.05
N SER A 455 -0.89 -12.45 -4.48
CA SER A 455 -0.51 -13.62 -3.69
C SER A 455 -1.43 -14.79 -4.00
N ILE A 456 -0.92 -16.01 -3.83
CA ILE A 456 -1.73 -17.22 -3.97
C ILE A 456 -2.53 -17.40 -2.68
N VAL A 457 -3.82 -17.74 -2.79
CA VAL A 457 -4.62 -18.12 -1.63
C VAL A 457 -3.98 -19.36 -0.98
N PRO A 458 -3.67 -19.35 0.34
CA PRO A 458 -3.02 -20.48 1.00
C PRO A 458 -3.77 -21.81 0.80
N ASP A 459 -3.03 -22.92 0.76
CA ASP A 459 -3.54 -24.31 0.69
C ASP A 459 -4.34 -24.71 -0.57
N GLN A 460 -4.29 -23.89 -1.62
CA GLN A 460 -5.01 -24.18 -2.85
C GLN A 460 -4.35 -25.26 -3.72
N LYS A 461 -5.14 -26.25 -4.17
CA LYS A 461 -4.70 -27.27 -5.12
C LYS A 461 -4.93 -26.81 -6.57
N ILE A 462 -3.85 -26.58 -7.29
CA ILE A 462 -3.86 -26.25 -8.73
C ILE A 462 -3.85 -27.56 -9.53
N GLU A 463 -4.90 -27.80 -10.33
CA GLU A 463 -4.96 -28.92 -11.26
C GLU A 463 -4.88 -28.46 -12.73
N TYR A 464 -3.92 -29.00 -13.49
CA TYR A 464 -3.76 -28.70 -14.91
C TYR A 464 -4.54 -29.68 -15.80
N ARG A 465 -5.23 -29.16 -16.81
CA ARG A 465 -5.94 -29.95 -17.83
C ARG A 465 -5.67 -29.41 -19.24
N HIS A 466 -5.62 -30.29 -20.23
CA HIS A 466 -5.39 -29.92 -21.64
C HIS A 466 -6.31 -30.68 -22.60
N HIS A 467 -7.33 -30.00 -23.12
CA HIS A 467 -8.19 -30.54 -24.19
C HIS A 467 -7.79 -29.98 -25.56
N SER A 468 -7.78 -28.65 -25.67
CA SER A 468 -7.33 -27.92 -26.87
C SER A 468 -6.27 -26.86 -26.52
N VAL A 469 -6.42 -26.26 -25.34
CA VAL A 469 -5.42 -25.44 -24.67
C VAL A 469 -5.21 -25.98 -23.26
N LEU A 470 -4.03 -25.72 -22.69
CA LEU A 470 -3.73 -25.98 -21.29
C LEU A 470 -4.48 -24.98 -20.41
N TYR A 471 -5.15 -25.41 -19.34
CA TYR A 471 -5.86 -24.52 -18.42
C TYR A 471 -5.85 -25.08 -16.99
N ILE A 472 -6.22 -24.24 -16.02
CA ILE A 472 -6.35 -24.58 -14.60
C ILE A 472 -7.80 -24.97 -14.31
N ALA A 473 -8.04 -26.18 -13.82
CA ALA A 473 -9.38 -26.68 -13.51
C ALA A 473 -9.92 -26.19 -12.16
N SER A 474 -9.06 -25.72 -11.26
CA SER A 474 -9.41 -25.12 -9.97
C SER A 474 -8.32 -24.15 -9.50
N GLY A 475 -8.68 -22.88 -9.23
CA GLY A 475 -7.82 -21.95 -8.51
C GLY A 475 -8.32 -20.50 -8.42
N GLU A 476 -8.33 -19.95 -7.22
CA GLU A 476 -8.56 -18.54 -6.87
C GLU A 476 -7.22 -17.87 -6.48
N TYR A 477 -7.11 -16.55 -6.65
CA TYR A 477 -5.91 -15.76 -6.32
C TYR A 477 -6.32 -14.63 -5.38
N LEU A 478 -5.47 -14.32 -4.39
CA LEU A 478 -5.66 -13.17 -3.52
C LEU A 478 -4.93 -11.99 -4.15
N MET A 479 -5.68 -10.97 -4.55
CA MET A 479 -5.12 -9.71 -5.01
C MET A 479 -5.23 -8.69 -3.87
N THR A 480 -4.10 -8.13 -3.48
CA THR A 480 -4.03 -6.99 -2.59
C THR A 480 -3.71 -5.80 -3.47
N GLU A 481 -4.48 -4.72 -3.38
CA GLU A 481 -4.07 -3.49 -4.07
C GLU A 481 -2.67 -3.12 -3.57
N GLN A 482 -1.73 -2.76 -4.47
CA GLN A 482 -0.49 -2.15 -4.00
C GLN A 482 -0.88 -0.79 -3.45
N SER A 483 -1.21 -0.75 -2.15
CA SER A 483 -1.49 0.51 -1.47
C SER A 483 -0.20 1.31 -1.57
N LYS A 484 -0.19 2.34 -2.43
CA LYS A 484 0.81 3.40 -2.32
C LYS A 484 0.83 3.79 -0.84
N PRO A 485 2.01 3.85 -0.20
CA PRO A 485 2.06 4.20 1.20
C PRO A 485 1.36 5.54 1.38
N PHE A 486 0.52 5.66 2.41
CA PHE A 486 -0.19 6.89 2.70
C PHE A 486 0.84 7.92 3.16
N ARG A 487 1.12 8.91 2.31
CA ARG A 487 2.21 9.87 2.51
C ARG A 487 1.77 10.98 3.44
N VAL A 488 2.54 11.20 4.50
CA VAL A 488 2.25 12.21 5.53
C VAL A 488 3.42 13.17 5.64
N ALA A 489 3.17 14.46 5.42
CA ALA A 489 4.14 15.51 5.68
C ALA A 489 3.81 16.22 7.01
N VAL A 490 4.67 16.07 8.01
CA VAL A 490 4.57 16.76 9.29
C VAL A 490 5.45 18.01 9.24
N ILE A 491 4.86 19.18 9.37
CA ILE A 491 5.56 20.47 9.29
C ILE A 491 5.83 20.96 10.71
N GLY A 492 7.10 20.94 11.13
CA GLY A 492 7.58 21.30 12.46
C GLY A 492 8.08 20.08 13.23
N GLY A 493 9.36 20.09 13.60
CA GLY A 493 10.02 19.08 14.43
C GLY A 493 10.06 19.48 15.90
N GLY A 494 8.98 20.04 16.46
CA GLY A 494 8.81 20.21 17.90
C GLY A 494 8.53 18.88 18.63
N ILE A 495 8.19 18.91 19.92
CA ILE A 495 7.85 17.68 20.68
C ILE A 495 6.70 16.90 20.02
N ALA A 496 5.62 17.57 19.63
CA ALA A 496 4.48 16.92 18.97
C ALA A 496 4.83 16.35 17.60
N GLY A 497 5.58 17.10 16.78
CA GLY A 497 5.97 16.67 15.44
C GLY A 497 6.96 15.50 15.44
N LEU A 498 7.97 15.54 16.32
CA LEU A 498 8.90 14.42 16.49
C LEU A 498 8.22 13.18 17.06
N LEU A 499 7.32 13.35 18.04
CA LEU A 499 6.51 12.24 18.55
C LEU A 499 5.65 11.63 17.44
N LEU A 500 4.99 12.46 16.63
CA LEU A 500 4.21 11.98 15.49
C LEU A 500 5.10 11.25 14.45
N GLY A 501 6.30 11.78 14.16
CA GLY A 501 7.28 11.10 13.30
C GLY A 501 7.69 9.72 13.83
N GLN A 502 7.97 9.61 15.13
CA GLN A 502 8.28 8.32 15.78
C GLN A 502 7.10 7.32 15.71
N LEU A 503 5.87 7.80 15.86
CA LEU A 503 4.68 6.94 15.79
C LEU A 503 4.41 6.45 14.36
N LEU A 504 4.62 7.29 13.35
CA LEU A 504 4.27 6.99 11.97
C LEU A 504 5.38 6.29 11.20
N SER A 505 6.65 6.57 11.49
CA SER A 505 7.81 6.03 10.75
C SER A 505 7.93 4.51 10.81
N SER A 506 7.42 3.87 11.87
CA SER A 506 7.40 2.41 12.01
C SER A 506 6.09 1.76 11.55
N SER A 507 5.14 2.52 11.00
CA SER A 507 3.80 2.02 10.67
C SER A 507 3.75 1.46 9.25
N PRO A 508 3.33 0.18 9.06
CA PRO A 508 3.18 -0.40 7.72
C PRO A 508 2.19 0.39 6.86
N GLY A 509 2.54 0.63 5.59
CA GLY A 509 1.67 1.32 4.64
C GLY A 509 1.60 2.84 4.81
N ILE A 510 2.45 3.44 5.65
CA ILE A 510 2.59 4.89 5.79
C ILE A 510 4.01 5.31 5.44
N ASP A 511 4.11 6.41 4.70
CA ASP A 511 5.37 7.10 4.43
C ASP A 511 5.30 8.48 5.08
N ALA A 512 5.89 8.63 6.26
CA ALA A 512 5.82 9.87 7.03
C ALA A 512 7.17 10.58 7.06
N HIS A 513 7.15 11.88 6.75
CA HIS A 513 8.32 12.74 6.78
C HIS A 513 8.05 13.99 7.63
N VAL A 514 9.00 14.33 8.50
CA VAL A 514 8.97 15.50 9.37
C VAL A 514 9.95 16.55 8.84
N TYR A 515 9.48 17.77 8.66
CA TYR A 515 10.27 18.91 8.21
C TYR A 515 10.46 19.94 9.32
N GLU A 516 11.70 20.20 9.70
CA GLU A 516 12.07 21.19 10.70
C GLU A 516 12.83 22.35 10.05
N ARG A 517 12.49 23.59 10.43
CA ARG A 517 13.05 24.80 9.83
C ARG A 517 14.47 25.10 10.31
N TYR A 518 14.85 24.65 11.51
CA TYR A 518 16.17 24.91 12.10
C TYR A 518 17.04 23.66 12.15
N GLU A 519 18.35 23.83 12.08
CA GLU A 519 19.32 22.74 12.22
C GLU A 519 19.65 22.42 13.68
N ASN A 520 19.82 23.44 14.53
CA ASN A 520 20.21 23.28 15.93
C ASN A 520 19.70 24.46 16.79
N GLU A 521 18.49 24.37 17.36
CA GLU A 521 17.97 25.45 18.23
C GLU A 521 17.08 24.94 19.38
N ASP A 522 17.60 24.06 20.25
CA ASP A 522 16.88 23.76 21.50
C ASP A 522 17.73 23.83 22.76
N SER A 523 18.95 24.41 22.70
CA SER A 523 19.83 24.60 23.86
C SER A 523 19.23 25.54 24.93
N LEU A 524 18.41 26.51 24.52
CA LEU A 524 17.89 27.58 25.40
C LEU A 524 16.42 27.38 25.84
N SER A 525 15.61 26.64 25.08
CA SER A 525 14.16 26.52 25.30
C SER A 525 13.80 25.45 26.35
N GLY A 526 14.24 25.64 27.58
CA GLY A 526 14.14 24.63 28.62
C GLY A 526 13.02 24.86 29.63
N TYR A 527 11.75 25.03 29.25
CA TYR A 527 10.64 24.94 30.22
C TYR A 527 10.39 23.49 30.62
N ARG A 528 9.98 23.26 31.87
CA ARG A 528 9.73 21.91 32.40
C ARG A 528 8.36 21.46 31.91
N ILE A 529 8.32 20.26 31.34
CA ILE A 529 7.07 19.60 30.96
C ILE A 529 6.55 18.81 32.17
N GLN A 530 5.23 18.78 32.35
CA GLN A 530 4.59 17.88 33.30
C GLN A 530 3.89 16.77 32.55
N LEU A 531 4.27 15.52 32.82
CA LEU A 531 3.58 14.36 32.29
C LEU A 531 2.76 13.68 33.38
N SER A 532 1.50 13.36 33.11
CA SER A 532 0.74 12.46 33.98
C SER A 532 1.22 11.02 33.78
N LEU A 533 0.92 10.16 34.76
CA LEU A 533 1.12 8.72 34.65
C LEU A 533 0.41 8.15 33.41
N GLU A 534 -0.77 8.67 33.07
CA GLU A 534 -1.53 8.26 31.89
C GLU A 534 -0.78 8.53 30.59
N ILE A 535 -0.26 9.75 30.41
CA ILE A 535 0.53 10.10 29.21
C ILE A 535 1.83 9.29 29.17
N THR A 536 2.46 9.08 30.32
CA THR A 536 3.69 8.27 30.41
C THR A 536 3.45 6.84 29.93
N LYS A 537 2.35 6.21 30.39
CA LYS A 537 1.93 4.87 29.91
C LYS A 537 1.60 4.87 28.43
N LEU A 538 0.94 5.94 27.95
CA LEU A 538 0.59 6.10 26.55
C LEU A 538 1.83 6.13 25.65
N LEU A 539 2.85 6.92 26.03
CA LEU A 539 4.12 6.99 25.31
C LEU A 539 4.86 5.65 25.35
N GLN A 540 4.94 5.00 26.52
CA GLN A 540 5.55 3.67 26.66
C GLN A 540 4.89 2.62 25.77
N THR A 541 3.56 2.70 25.58
CA THR A 541 2.79 1.74 24.79
C THR A 541 3.01 1.92 23.29
N HIS A 542 3.30 3.14 22.84
CA HIS A 542 3.24 3.48 21.41
C HIS A 542 4.60 3.84 20.79
N LEU A 543 5.59 4.24 21.58
CA LEU A 543 6.94 4.47 21.06
C LEU A 543 7.69 3.13 20.84
N PRO A 544 8.56 3.05 19.82
CA PRO A 544 9.48 1.92 19.69
C PRO A 544 10.27 1.69 20.99
N PRO A 545 10.53 0.43 21.40
CA PRO A 545 11.21 0.13 22.66
C PRO A 545 12.55 0.86 22.83
N ASP A 546 13.34 0.97 21.75
CA ASP A 546 14.63 1.65 21.75
C ASP A 546 14.49 3.16 21.92
N THR A 547 13.53 3.78 21.21
CA THR A 547 13.19 5.20 21.38
C THR A 547 12.69 5.47 22.80
N TRP A 548 11.81 4.61 23.34
CA TRP A 548 11.33 4.72 24.71
C TRP A 548 12.47 4.68 25.73
N ALA A 549 13.46 3.80 25.53
CA ALA A 549 14.64 3.72 26.40
C ALA A 549 15.45 5.03 26.40
N LYS A 550 15.45 5.79 25.29
CA LYS A 550 16.09 7.12 25.22
C LYS A 550 15.22 8.24 25.78
N VAL A 551 13.89 8.09 25.75
CA VAL A 551 12.93 9.04 26.33
C VAL A 551 12.83 8.90 27.85
N LEU A 552 12.86 7.68 28.39
CA LEU A 552 12.64 7.39 29.80
C LEU A 552 13.51 8.23 30.77
N PRO A 553 14.81 8.45 30.52
CA PRO A 553 15.65 9.28 31.39
C PRO A 553 15.29 10.77 31.42
N SER A 554 14.45 11.25 30.49
CA SER A 554 13.91 12.61 30.55
C SER A 554 12.92 12.78 31.70
N ILE A 555 12.33 11.69 32.19
CA ILE A 555 11.37 11.68 33.30
C ILE A 555 12.14 11.67 34.61
N GLY A 556 12.00 12.75 35.36
CA GLY A 556 12.68 12.95 36.64
C GLY A 556 12.15 12.04 37.75
N LYS A 557 13.02 11.76 38.73
CA LYS A 557 12.71 10.90 39.89
C LYS A 557 11.50 11.41 40.68
N THR A 558 10.56 10.56 41.11
CA THR A 558 9.37 10.97 41.90
C THR A 558 9.61 10.99 43.42
N PRO A 559 9.17 12.00 44.21
CA PRO A 559 9.31 12.04 45.65
C PRO A 559 8.21 11.16 46.28
N LYS A 560 8.44 10.70 47.52
CA LYS A 560 7.55 9.76 48.20
C LYS A 560 6.14 10.30 48.49
N GLU A 561 5.94 11.62 48.54
CA GLU A 561 4.67 12.27 48.91
C GLU A 561 3.79 12.66 47.69
N GLY A 562 4.17 12.24 46.48
CA GLY A 562 3.53 12.69 45.25
C GLY A 562 4.05 14.05 44.80
N TYR A 563 3.89 14.36 43.52
CA TYR A 563 4.47 15.55 42.90
C TYR A 563 3.43 16.68 42.77
N TYR A 564 3.90 17.91 42.99
CA TYR A 564 3.28 19.18 42.56
C TYR A 564 2.04 19.66 43.30
N HIS A 565 2.27 20.22 44.47
CA HIS A 565 1.46 21.31 45.01
C HIS A 565 1.85 22.61 44.28
N SER A 566 0.92 23.37 43.71
CA SER A 566 1.20 24.77 43.40
C SER A 566 0.92 25.59 44.65
N CYS A 567 1.97 25.84 45.43
CA CYS A 567 1.89 26.67 46.62
C CYS A 567 1.99 28.14 46.23
N PHE A 568 1.01 28.94 46.64
CA PHE A 568 1.02 30.38 46.52
C PHE A 568 1.57 30.97 47.81
N MET A 569 2.68 31.69 47.67
CA MET A 569 3.46 32.20 48.78
C MET A 569 3.61 33.72 48.69
N ARG A 570 3.58 34.38 49.83
CA ARG A 570 3.91 35.82 49.96
C ARG A 570 5.43 36.04 49.89
N PRO A 571 5.90 37.28 49.66
CA PRO A 571 7.33 37.58 49.58
C PRO A 571 8.12 37.21 50.84
N ASP A 572 7.48 37.24 52.01
CA ASP A 572 8.05 36.89 53.32
C ASP A 572 8.20 35.37 53.57
N GLY A 573 7.70 34.53 52.66
CA GLY A 573 7.72 33.07 52.79
C GLY A 573 6.43 32.45 53.32
N HIS A 574 5.41 33.24 53.67
CA HIS A 574 4.15 32.70 54.17
C HIS A 574 3.31 32.09 53.04
N ILE A 575 2.99 30.80 53.15
CA ILE A 575 2.08 30.09 52.23
C ILE A 575 0.64 30.35 52.64
N PHE A 576 -0.18 30.81 51.71
CA PHE A 576 -1.57 31.18 52.01
C PHE A 576 -2.60 30.41 51.17
N TYR A 577 -2.17 29.78 50.07
CA TYR A 577 -3.02 28.91 49.27
C TYR A 577 -2.21 27.77 48.67
N THR A 578 -2.75 26.56 48.66
CA THR A 578 -2.11 25.40 48.05
C THR A 578 -3.08 24.77 47.05
N TYR A 579 -2.74 24.85 45.77
CA TYR A 579 -3.50 24.19 44.72
C TYR A 579 -2.96 22.78 44.48
N LEU A 580 -3.71 21.78 44.93
CA LEU A 580 -3.40 20.36 44.71
C LEU A 580 -4.64 19.56 44.31
N PRO A 581 -5.02 19.58 43.02
CA PRO A 581 -6.00 18.63 42.50
C PRO A 581 -5.43 17.21 42.52
N ASP A 582 -6.30 16.21 42.69
CA ASP A 582 -5.91 14.79 42.63
C ASP A 582 -5.18 14.43 41.31
N GLU A 583 -5.54 15.10 40.21
CA GLU A 583 -4.91 14.98 38.90
C GLU A 583 -3.39 15.30 38.90
N PHE A 584 -2.90 16.12 39.85
CA PHE A 584 -1.48 16.50 39.93
C PHE A 584 -0.65 15.50 40.73
N ARG A 585 -1.27 14.76 41.66
CA ARG A 585 -0.59 13.79 42.54
C ARG A 585 0.14 12.68 41.77
N GLN A 586 -0.25 12.43 40.52
CA GLN A 586 0.32 11.41 39.62
C GLN A 586 1.08 12.01 38.43
N THR A 587 1.72 13.17 38.59
CA THR A 587 2.52 13.80 37.53
C THR A 587 4.02 13.72 37.81
N ALA A 588 4.83 13.70 36.75
CA ALA A 588 6.29 13.69 36.82
C ALA A 588 6.90 14.90 36.11
N ALA A 589 8.10 15.26 36.58
CA ALA A 589 8.93 16.27 35.95
C ALA A 589 9.57 15.76 34.68
N VAL A 590 9.53 16.51 33.59
CA VAL A 590 10.21 16.10 32.36
C VAL A 590 11.12 17.21 31.85
N SER A 591 12.38 16.84 31.62
CA SER A 591 13.35 17.69 30.92
C SER A 591 13.00 17.69 29.44
N ARG A 592 12.56 18.85 28.92
CA ARG A 592 12.21 19.01 27.50
C ARG A 592 13.38 18.70 26.57
N ILE A 593 14.59 19.09 26.96
CA ILE A 593 15.81 18.87 26.18
C ILE A 593 16.09 17.36 26.05
N ARG A 594 16.05 16.62 27.17
CA ARG A 594 16.24 15.17 27.14
C ARG A 594 15.11 14.45 26.42
N LEU A 595 13.87 14.90 26.59
CA LEU A 595 12.71 14.33 25.88
C LEU A 595 12.90 14.45 24.38
N ARG A 596 13.24 15.64 23.88
CA ARG A 596 13.53 15.86 22.47
C ARG A 596 14.70 15.00 21.99
N LYS A 597 15.81 14.97 22.73
CA LYS A 597 16.98 14.14 22.41
C LYS A 597 16.61 12.67 22.29
N GLY A 598 15.71 12.17 23.16
CA GLY A 598 15.15 10.82 23.06
C GLY A 598 14.30 10.61 21.82
N LEU A 599 13.43 11.58 21.47
CA LEU A 599 12.59 11.52 20.27
C LEU A 599 13.35 11.68 18.95
N LEU A 600 14.58 12.19 18.97
CA LEU A 600 15.47 12.27 17.80
C LEU A 600 16.21 10.95 17.53
N HIS A 601 16.13 9.98 18.43
CA HIS A 601 16.76 8.68 18.23
C HIS A 601 16.22 8.00 16.96
N ALA A 602 17.10 7.54 16.07
CA ALA A 602 16.76 6.87 14.82
C ALA A 602 15.83 7.69 13.90
N SER A 603 16.06 9.02 13.84
CA SER A 603 15.25 9.95 13.04
C SER A 603 15.82 10.30 11.67
N GLU A 604 17.01 9.80 11.33
CA GLU A 604 17.79 10.19 10.16
C GLU A 604 17.06 9.93 8.83
N ASN A 605 16.17 8.93 8.79
CA ASN A 605 15.48 8.52 7.56
C ASN A 605 14.14 9.22 7.33
N TRP A 606 13.59 9.92 8.33
CA TRP A 606 12.26 10.53 8.25
C TRP A 606 12.23 11.99 8.72
N LEU A 607 13.29 12.52 9.33
CA LEU A 607 13.42 13.92 9.71
C LEU A 607 14.36 14.66 8.75
N THR A 608 13.92 15.81 8.26
CA THR A 608 14.77 16.75 7.50
C THR A 608 14.78 18.11 8.18
N THR A 609 15.95 18.55 8.64
CA THR A 609 16.18 19.87 9.24
C THR A 609 16.55 20.92 8.18
N GLY A 610 16.52 22.20 8.54
CA GLY A 610 16.82 23.30 7.61
C GLY A 610 15.75 23.53 6.51
N LYS A 611 14.58 22.88 6.61
CA LYS A 611 13.49 22.94 5.62
C LYS A 611 12.37 23.86 6.10
N ALA A 612 12.49 25.15 5.76
CA ALA A 612 11.45 26.12 6.09
C ALA A 612 10.25 26.00 5.14
N PHE A 613 9.11 25.53 5.66
CA PHE A 613 7.85 25.44 4.91
C PHE A 613 7.33 26.84 4.50
N THR A 614 6.77 26.95 3.30
CA THR A 614 6.24 28.20 2.75
C THR A 614 4.72 28.14 2.54
N ALA A 615 4.26 27.20 1.72
CA ALA A 615 2.84 27.04 1.36
C ALA A 615 2.55 25.61 0.90
N TYR A 616 1.28 25.25 0.82
CA TYR A 616 0.82 24.02 0.19
C TYR A 616 -0.10 24.32 -1.00
N GLU A 617 -0.12 23.44 -1.99
CA GLU A 617 -1.06 23.48 -3.12
C GLU A 617 -1.76 22.13 -3.29
N LYS A 618 -3.07 22.16 -3.58
CA LYS A 618 -3.84 20.95 -3.89
C LYS A 618 -3.69 20.64 -5.38
N LEU A 619 -3.36 19.40 -5.70
CA LEU A 619 -3.18 18.93 -7.07
C LEU A 619 -4.47 18.35 -7.64
N GLN A 620 -4.54 18.22 -8.98
CA GLN A 620 -5.74 17.74 -9.68
C GLN A 620 -6.05 16.26 -9.40
N ASP A 621 -5.04 15.46 -9.07
CA ASP A 621 -5.15 14.06 -8.69
C ASP A 621 -5.64 13.84 -7.25
N GLY A 622 -5.95 14.94 -6.54
CA GLY A 622 -6.39 14.91 -5.16
C GLY A 622 -5.27 14.84 -4.13
N THR A 623 -3.99 14.87 -4.50
CA THR A 623 -2.86 14.93 -3.54
C THR A 623 -2.49 16.38 -3.18
N ILE A 624 -1.61 16.58 -2.20
CA ILE A 624 -1.14 17.91 -1.76
C ILE A 624 0.37 18.01 -1.91
N LYS A 625 0.83 19.13 -2.45
CA LYS A 625 2.25 19.44 -2.50
C LYS A 625 2.62 20.49 -1.45
N ALA A 626 3.54 20.15 -0.57
CA ALA A 626 4.18 21.04 0.39
C ALA A 626 5.41 21.71 -0.25
N ASN A 627 5.51 23.04 -0.17
CA ASN A 627 6.62 23.82 -0.73
C ASN A 627 7.53 24.37 0.37
N PHE A 628 8.83 24.45 0.08
CA PHE A 628 9.86 24.90 1.01
C PHE A 628 10.64 26.12 0.46
N ALA A 629 11.27 26.87 1.35
CA ALA A 629 11.95 28.13 1.02
C ALA A 629 13.19 27.96 0.11
N ASP A 630 13.77 26.76 0.08
CA ASP A 630 14.90 26.41 -0.79
C ASP A 630 14.48 26.01 -2.22
N GLY A 631 13.19 26.14 -2.56
CA GLY A 631 12.62 25.79 -3.85
C GLY A 631 12.25 24.31 -3.99
N THR A 632 12.52 23.48 -2.99
CA THR A 632 12.11 22.07 -3.01
C THR A 632 10.63 21.90 -2.65
N SER A 633 10.06 20.74 -2.98
CA SER A 633 8.68 20.42 -2.66
C SER A 633 8.48 18.91 -2.40
N HIS A 634 7.41 18.55 -1.70
CA HIS A 634 7.04 17.17 -1.42
C HIS A 634 5.53 16.94 -1.65
N VAL A 635 5.18 15.98 -2.50
CA VAL A 635 3.79 15.56 -2.74
C VAL A 635 3.39 14.48 -1.75
N CYS A 636 2.29 14.69 -1.03
CA CYS A 636 1.78 13.85 0.05
C CYS A 636 0.24 13.79 0.05
N ASP A 637 -0.33 12.90 0.87
CA ASP A 637 -1.78 12.69 0.97
C ASP A 637 -2.38 13.45 2.17
N LEU A 638 -1.55 13.75 3.18
CA LEU A 638 -1.90 14.50 4.39
C LEU A 638 -0.77 15.43 4.84
N ILE A 639 -1.10 16.68 5.16
CA ILE A 639 -0.21 17.62 5.87
C ILE A 639 -0.67 17.77 7.31
N VAL A 640 0.25 17.63 8.26
CA VAL A 640 0.04 17.90 9.68
C VAL A 640 0.91 19.08 10.11
N GLY A 641 0.30 20.23 10.42
CA GLY A 641 1.00 21.38 10.99
C GLY A 641 1.30 21.17 12.47
N ALA A 642 2.59 21.10 12.80
CA ALA A 642 3.17 20.94 14.14
C ALA A 642 4.24 22.01 14.45
N ASP A 643 4.25 23.12 13.70
CA ASP A 643 5.24 24.18 13.66
C ASP A 643 5.00 25.32 14.68
N GLY A 644 4.08 25.10 15.61
CA GLY A 644 3.86 25.91 16.81
C GLY A 644 3.08 27.21 16.57
N ILE A 645 3.28 28.19 17.45
CA ILE A 645 2.50 29.44 17.48
C ILE A 645 2.57 30.19 16.13
N ALA A 646 3.70 30.16 15.43
CA ALA A 646 3.88 30.82 14.14
C ALA A 646 3.54 29.92 12.93
N SER A 647 2.62 28.96 13.11
CA SER A 647 2.31 27.94 12.11
C SER A 647 1.91 28.52 10.76
N ARG A 648 2.73 28.24 9.74
CA ARG A 648 2.43 28.61 8.35
C ARG A 648 1.37 27.71 7.74
N VAL A 649 1.31 26.44 8.18
CA VAL A 649 0.22 25.53 7.82
C VAL A 649 -1.11 26.08 8.32
N ARG A 650 -1.19 26.55 9.57
CA ARG A 650 -2.39 27.20 10.10
C ARG A 650 -2.75 28.45 9.30
N HIS A 651 -1.77 29.30 8.96
CA HIS A 651 -2.05 30.53 8.22
C HIS A 651 -2.69 30.26 6.84
N GLY A 652 -2.24 29.21 6.15
CA GLY A 652 -2.88 28.76 4.90
C GLY A 652 -4.28 28.16 5.11
N LEU A 653 -4.50 27.46 6.23
CA LEU A 653 -5.75 26.74 6.50
C LEU A 653 -6.85 27.67 7.08
N LEU A 654 -6.45 28.57 7.98
CA LEU A 654 -7.30 29.45 8.78
C LEU A 654 -6.71 30.88 8.79
N PRO A 655 -6.78 31.60 7.66
CA PRO A 655 -6.09 32.90 7.50
C PRO A 655 -6.64 34.01 8.41
N HIS A 656 -7.86 33.85 8.95
CA HIS A 656 -8.51 34.81 9.84
C HIS A 656 -8.02 34.73 11.30
N ILE A 657 -7.31 33.66 11.68
CA ILE A 657 -6.81 33.46 13.05
C ILE A 657 -5.56 34.31 13.26
N GLN A 658 -5.62 35.23 14.23
CA GLN A 658 -4.51 36.14 14.52
C GLN A 658 -3.65 35.61 15.68
N THR A 659 -2.42 36.12 15.74
CA THR A 659 -1.50 35.92 16.87
C THR A 659 -1.26 37.27 17.51
N VAL A 660 -1.70 37.44 18.75
CA VAL A 660 -1.61 38.68 19.51
C VAL A 660 -0.46 38.57 20.50
N GLN A 661 0.49 39.50 20.46
CA GLN A 661 1.49 39.63 21.51
C GLN A 661 0.85 40.27 22.75
N THR A 662 1.05 39.64 23.91
CA THR A 662 0.57 40.14 25.20
C THR A 662 1.63 41.00 25.88
N ASP A 663 1.26 41.68 26.96
CA ASP A 663 2.19 42.46 27.79
C ASP A 663 2.92 41.63 28.84
N LEU A 664 2.68 40.31 28.89
CA LEU A 664 3.26 39.41 29.90
C LEU A 664 4.59 38.83 29.42
N VAL A 665 5.58 38.83 30.32
CA VAL A 665 6.91 38.26 30.09
C VAL A 665 7.31 37.42 31.28
N ILE A 666 7.88 36.25 31.02
CA ILE A 666 8.62 35.49 32.04
C ILE A 666 10.05 35.29 31.56
N VAL A 667 11.00 35.62 32.43
CA VAL A 667 12.43 35.31 32.23
C VAL A 667 12.74 34.03 32.99
N TYR A 668 13.23 33.02 32.30
CA TYR A 668 13.57 31.72 32.89
C TYR A 668 15.08 31.56 33.02
N PHE A 669 15.49 30.93 34.11
CA PHE A 669 16.85 30.49 34.38
C PHE A 669 16.86 29.07 34.95
N LYS A 670 18.06 28.48 35.00
CA LYS A 670 18.34 27.25 35.71
C LYS A 670 19.38 27.49 36.81
N VAL A 671 19.29 26.70 37.87
CA VAL A 671 20.26 26.59 38.97
C VAL A 671 20.60 25.09 39.12
N PRO A 672 21.88 24.68 39.21
CA PRO A 672 22.23 23.28 39.44
C PRO A 672 21.63 22.76 40.76
N TYR A 673 20.96 21.61 40.71
CA TYR A 673 20.29 21.02 41.88
C TYR A 673 21.29 20.28 42.77
N THR A 674 21.92 21.00 43.70
CA THR A 674 22.80 20.43 44.73
C THR A 674 22.04 20.19 46.04
N ARG A 675 22.64 19.48 47.01
CA ARG A 675 22.05 19.32 48.35
C ARG A 675 21.88 20.67 49.08
N GLU A 676 22.78 21.60 48.84
CA GLU A 676 22.71 22.96 49.34
C GLU A 676 21.50 23.68 48.75
N VAL A 677 21.35 23.67 47.42
CA VAL A 677 20.19 24.27 46.73
C VAL A 677 18.87 23.62 47.16
N GLU A 678 18.84 22.29 47.36
CA GLU A 678 17.65 21.59 47.88
C GLU A 678 17.20 22.15 49.24
N SER A 679 18.14 22.49 50.12
CA SER A 679 17.81 23.08 51.44
C SER A 679 17.24 24.49 51.35
N MET A 680 17.50 25.21 50.25
CA MET A 680 16.99 26.56 50.00
C MET A 680 15.57 26.55 49.42
N ILE A 681 15.10 25.45 48.83
CA ILE A 681 13.80 25.40 48.16
C ILE A 681 12.68 25.23 49.19
N PRO A 682 11.76 26.21 49.32
CA PRO A 682 10.62 26.10 50.20
C PRO A 682 9.76 24.89 49.81
N TYR A 683 9.36 24.08 50.81
CA TYR A 683 8.48 22.91 50.63
C TYR A 683 9.00 21.78 49.70
N LYS A 684 10.24 21.87 49.18
CA LYS A 684 10.90 20.88 48.31
C LYS A 684 10.11 20.49 47.04
N THR A 685 9.06 21.24 46.66
CA THR A 685 8.20 21.01 45.47
C THR A 685 8.08 22.27 44.61
N GLY A 686 7.31 22.20 43.52
CA GLY A 686 6.97 23.40 42.73
C GLY A 686 6.33 24.48 43.60
N SER A 687 6.77 25.73 43.46
CA SER A 687 6.24 26.87 44.23
C SER A 687 6.04 28.08 43.32
N LEU A 688 4.93 28.80 43.51
CA LEU A 688 4.67 30.07 42.85
C LEU A 688 4.61 31.18 43.91
N VAL A 689 5.60 32.07 43.89
CA VAL A 689 5.70 33.17 44.84
C VAL A 689 5.10 34.40 44.21
N LEU A 690 4.10 34.99 44.85
CA LEU A 690 3.43 36.20 44.37
C LEU A 690 4.05 37.43 45.01
N TYR A 691 4.53 38.35 44.17
CA TYR A 691 5.12 39.61 44.58
C TYR A 691 4.15 40.79 44.43
N PRO A 692 4.43 41.92 45.10
CA PRO A 692 3.74 43.17 44.86
C PRO A 692 3.79 43.58 43.38
N ASN A 693 2.87 44.45 42.96
CA ASN A 693 2.77 44.98 41.60
C ASN A 693 2.51 43.92 40.51
N GLY A 694 1.90 42.78 40.87
CA GLY A 694 1.56 41.72 39.90
C GLY A 694 2.78 40.99 39.34
N GLN A 695 3.86 40.89 40.11
CA GLN A 695 5.02 40.08 39.75
C GLN A 695 4.91 38.67 40.33
N GLU A 696 5.59 37.71 39.71
CA GLU A 696 5.63 36.33 40.19
C GLU A 696 7.01 35.69 40.04
N ILE A 697 7.31 34.72 40.92
CA ILE A 697 8.50 33.88 40.82
C ILE A 697 8.07 32.42 40.84
N THR A 698 8.40 31.69 39.79
CA THR A 698 8.12 30.25 39.66
C THR A 698 9.37 29.45 39.97
N ILE A 699 9.31 28.54 40.95
CA ILE A 699 10.44 27.68 41.35
C ILE A 699 10.02 26.23 41.15
N VAL A 700 10.76 25.49 40.32
CA VAL A 700 10.33 24.18 39.82
C VAL A 700 11.56 23.27 39.66
N THR A 701 11.51 22.04 40.14
CA THR A 701 12.67 21.13 40.11
C THR A 701 12.58 20.08 39.01
N TRP A 702 13.72 19.63 38.48
CA TRP A 702 13.86 18.38 37.74
C TRP A 702 15.11 17.65 38.22
N GLN A 703 14.91 16.42 38.70
CA GLN A 703 15.99 15.56 39.17
C GLN A 703 16.20 14.44 38.14
N ASN A 704 17.36 14.40 37.50
CA ASN A 704 17.78 13.32 36.64
C ASN A 704 17.69 11.98 37.42
N PRO A 705 16.97 10.97 36.91
CA PRO A 705 16.82 9.69 37.60
C PRO A 705 18.15 8.95 37.83
N GLU A 706 19.11 9.13 36.93
CA GLU A 706 20.45 8.51 36.99
C GLU A 706 21.39 9.29 37.91
N GLN A 707 21.23 10.62 37.95
CA GLN A 707 22.06 11.50 38.76
C GLN A 707 21.22 12.60 39.45
N PRO A 708 20.52 12.28 40.55
CA PRO A 708 19.53 13.18 41.16
C PRO A 708 20.07 14.52 41.68
N TYR A 709 21.39 14.63 41.86
CA TYR A 709 22.08 15.84 42.29
C TYR A 709 23.17 16.23 41.28
N ALA A 710 23.31 17.54 41.05
CA ALA A 710 24.41 18.11 40.28
C ALA A 710 25.77 17.84 40.95
N LYS A 711 26.85 17.70 40.16
CA LYS A 711 28.20 17.42 40.67
C LYS A 711 28.85 18.62 41.36
N GLY A 712 28.37 19.83 41.06
CA GLY A 712 28.88 21.09 41.60
C GLY A 712 28.03 22.27 41.11
N LEU A 713 28.44 23.48 41.51
CA LEU A 713 27.87 24.74 41.04
C LEU A 713 28.82 25.33 39.99
N ASP A 714 28.39 25.34 38.73
CA ASP A 714 29.02 26.12 37.66
C ASP A 714 28.11 27.33 37.39
N PRO A 715 28.58 28.56 37.60
CA PRO A 715 27.76 29.76 37.44
C PRO A 715 27.55 30.18 35.98
N GLU A 716 28.35 29.64 35.05
CA GLU A 716 28.32 30.03 33.64
C GLU A 716 27.61 29.00 32.77
N HIS A 717 27.73 27.70 33.09
CA HIS A 717 27.20 26.65 32.25
C HIS A 717 26.40 25.58 33.02
N ILE A 718 25.31 25.09 32.42
CA ILE A 718 24.58 23.92 32.92
C ILE A 718 24.35 22.88 31.82
N ASP A 719 25.01 21.73 31.96
CA ASP A 719 24.87 20.61 31.03
C ASP A 719 23.42 20.09 31.02
N PRO A 720 22.83 19.74 29.86
CA PRO A 720 21.46 19.24 29.74
C PRO A 720 21.12 18.00 30.59
N GLU A 721 22.12 17.22 30.98
CA GLU A 721 21.99 16.03 31.81
C GLU A 721 22.01 16.34 33.32
N THR A 722 22.36 17.58 33.70
CA THR A 722 22.46 18.02 35.10
C THR A 722 21.08 18.24 35.71
N SER A 723 20.83 17.68 36.90
CA SER A 723 19.63 18.00 37.69
C SER A 723 19.58 19.49 38.01
N TYR A 724 18.41 20.13 37.88
CA TYR A 724 18.31 21.59 38.00
C TYR A 724 17.02 22.05 38.70
N VAL A 725 17.08 23.26 39.27
CA VAL A 725 15.93 24.10 39.62
C VAL A 725 15.73 25.09 38.49
N MET A 726 14.53 25.16 37.96
CA MET A 726 14.09 26.22 37.07
C MET A 726 13.48 27.34 37.89
N VAL A 727 13.99 28.54 37.66
CA VAL A 727 13.50 29.76 38.31
C VAL A 727 12.99 30.69 37.21
N GLY A 728 11.71 31.05 37.28
CA GLY A 728 11.07 31.98 36.34
C GLY A 728 10.67 33.27 37.04
N PHE A 729 10.98 34.42 36.46
CA PHE A 729 10.59 35.75 36.96
C PHE A 729 9.57 36.37 35.99
N GLY A 730 8.31 36.38 36.41
CA GLY A 730 7.16 36.86 35.62
C GLY A 730 6.71 38.26 35.98
N GLY A 731 6.20 39.00 35.01
CA GLY A 731 5.64 40.35 35.18
C GLY A 731 5.10 40.92 33.88
N ARG A 732 4.55 42.14 33.92
CA ARG A 732 4.21 42.88 32.69
C ARG A 732 5.44 43.64 32.19
N LEU A 733 5.53 43.88 30.88
CA LEU A 733 6.62 44.61 30.23
C LEU A 733 6.95 45.95 30.91
N LYS A 734 5.92 46.69 31.32
CA LYS A 734 6.07 47.99 32.00
C LYS A 734 6.69 47.91 33.40
N ASP A 735 6.72 46.72 34.00
CA ASP A 735 7.20 46.52 35.38
C ASP A 735 8.67 46.05 35.43
N PHE A 736 9.33 45.93 34.26
CA PHE A 736 10.78 45.70 34.16
C PHE A 736 11.54 47.03 34.32
N ALA A 737 12.69 47.03 34.99
CA ALA A 737 13.41 48.25 35.34
C ALA A 737 14.04 48.92 34.12
N ASP A 738 14.63 48.14 33.20
CA ASP A 738 15.13 48.67 31.93
C ASP A 738 13.99 48.72 30.87
N GLN A 739 13.56 49.93 30.55
CA GLN A 739 12.55 50.21 29.52
C GLN A 739 13.17 50.56 28.15
N SER A 740 14.51 50.59 28.02
CA SER A 740 15.19 50.98 26.78
C SER A 740 15.19 49.89 25.70
N LYS A 741 15.02 48.63 26.10
CA LYS A 741 14.95 47.46 25.22
C LYS A 741 13.97 46.43 25.79
N SER A 742 13.37 45.60 24.94
CA SER A 742 12.50 44.51 25.40
C SER A 742 13.30 43.45 26.16
N PRO A 743 12.74 42.77 27.17
CA PRO A 743 13.43 41.63 27.80
C PRO A 743 13.87 40.54 26.81
N ALA A 744 13.20 40.40 25.66
CA ALA A 744 13.61 39.46 24.60
C ALA A 744 14.92 39.86 23.88
N GLU A 745 15.35 41.11 24.04
CA GLU A 745 16.55 41.70 23.40
C GLU A 745 17.71 41.88 24.39
N MET A 746 17.47 41.58 25.68
CA MET A 746 18.49 41.66 26.74
C MET A 746 19.43 40.46 26.68
N SER A 747 20.71 40.71 26.96
CA SER A 747 21.71 39.67 27.17
C SER A 747 21.40 38.87 28.45
N PRO A 748 21.89 37.63 28.58
CA PRO A 748 21.72 36.83 29.79
C PRO A 748 22.14 37.52 31.10
N GLN A 749 23.20 38.33 31.05
CA GLN A 749 23.70 39.09 32.21
C GLN A 749 22.77 40.25 32.55
N GLU A 750 22.25 40.96 31.55
CA GLU A 750 21.24 42.02 31.75
C GLU A 750 19.95 41.42 32.34
N LEU A 751 19.50 40.27 31.83
CA LEU A 751 18.34 39.54 32.37
C LEU A 751 18.54 39.14 33.84
N LYS A 752 19.74 38.67 34.21
CA LYS A 752 20.08 38.33 35.60
C LYS A 752 20.04 39.57 36.50
N ALA A 753 20.66 40.67 36.07
CA ALA A 753 20.69 41.93 36.83
C ALA A 753 19.28 42.50 37.04
N GLU A 754 18.44 42.47 36.00
CA GLU A 754 17.04 42.86 36.03
C GLU A 754 16.24 42.05 37.07
N CYS A 755 16.38 40.72 37.07
CA CYS A 755 15.67 39.86 38.04
C CYS A 755 16.15 40.07 39.48
N ILE A 756 17.46 40.24 39.70
CA ILE A 756 18.03 40.51 41.04
C ILE A 756 17.54 41.87 41.57
N SER A 757 17.50 42.90 40.71
CA SER A 757 16.99 44.23 41.07
C SER A 757 15.56 44.16 41.58
N ARG A 758 14.70 43.41 40.86
CA ARG A 758 13.29 43.21 41.23
C ARG A 758 13.11 42.47 42.56
N VAL A 759 13.91 41.44 42.80
CA VAL A 759 13.93 40.70 44.07
C VAL A 759 14.40 41.59 45.24
N ASN A 760 15.33 42.50 44.99
CA ASN A 760 15.86 43.39 46.04
C ASN A 760 14.99 44.62 46.32
N ALA A 761 14.08 44.97 45.41
CA ALA A 761 13.19 46.12 45.56
C ALA A 761 12.14 45.96 46.70
N HIS A 762 11.91 44.74 47.19
CA HIS A 762 10.90 44.44 48.22
C HIS A 762 11.44 43.48 49.31
N PRO A 763 10.83 43.44 50.52
CA PRO A 763 11.14 42.44 51.52
C PRO A 763 10.92 41.02 50.97
N THR A 764 11.99 40.23 50.90
CA THR A 764 12.04 38.94 50.22
C THR A 764 12.63 37.87 51.12
N HIS A 765 12.03 36.68 51.13
CA HIS A 765 12.56 35.50 51.82
C HIS A 765 14.02 35.22 51.41
N PRO A 766 14.95 35.02 52.37
CA PRO A 766 16.38 34.88 52.10
C PRO A 766 16.73 33.83 51.04
N SER A 767 16.03 32.69 51.04
CA SER A 767 16.28 31.63 50.06
C SER A 767 15.97 32.01 48.62
N ILE A 768 15.00 32.91 48.37
CA ILE A 768 14.68 33.37 47.01
C ILE A 768 15.81 34.25 46.48
N ARG A 769 16.36 35.12 47.33
CA ARG A 769 17.52 35.95 46.99
C ARG A 769 18.74 35.10 46.70
N ALA A 770 19.02 34.10 47.54
CA ALA A 770 20.11 33.15 47.32
C ALA A 770 19.94 32.38 45.99
N LEU A 771 18.73 31.90 45.68
CA LEU A 771 18.45 31.25 44.39
C LEU A 771 18.66 32.19 43.19
N ALA A 772 18.30 33.48 43.31
CA ALA A 772 18.51 34.47 42.26
C ALA A 772 20.00 34.75 42.00
N GLU A 773 20.85 34.68 43.04
CA GLU A 773 22.30 34.82 42.89
C GLU A 773 22.94 33.61 42.20
N LEU A 774 22.41 32.40 42.45
CA LEU A 774 22.90 31.13 41.92
C LEU A 774 22.44 30.80 40.49
N ILE A 775 21.68 31.67 39.83
CA ILE A 775 21.22 31.42 38.45
C ILE A 775 22.39 31.38 37.45
N VAL A 776 22.34 30.39 36.57
CA VAL A 776 23.33 30.17 35.51
C VAL A 776 22.93 30.97 34.29
N THR A 777 23.80 31.86 33.84
CA THR A 777 23.45 32.84 32.80
C THR A 777 23.25 32.21 31.43
N ASP A 778 24.01 31.20 31.02
CA ASP A 778 23.81 30.58 29.70
C ASP A 778 22.43 29.93 29.50
N SER A 779 21.72 29.66 30.58
CA SER A 779 20.39 29.08 30.59
C SER A 779 19.26 30.11 30.51
N ALA A 780 19.61 31.41 30.51
CA ALA A 780 18.67 32.51 30.54
C ALA A 780 17.92 32.67 29.21
N TYR A 781 16.59 32.77 29.27
CA TYR A 781 15.80 33.22 28.13
C TYR A 781 14.53 33.95 28.58
N ALA A 782 14.15 34.99 27.83
CA ALA A 782 12.90 35.70 28.04
C ALA A 782 11.82 35.20 27.08
N ASN A 783 10.65 34.86 27.62
CA ASN A 783 9.48 34.46 26.84
C ASN A 783 8.41 35.56 26.93
N VAL A 784 8.26 36.32 25.83
CA VAL A 784 7.17 37.29 25.66
C VAL A 784 5.95 36.54 25.16
N PHE A 785 4.88 36.50 25.98
CA PHE A 785 3.73 35.68 25.67
C PHE A 785 2.98 36.18 24.44
N ARG A 786 2.69 35.26 23.53
CA ARG A 786 1.79 35.45 22.40
C ARG A 786 0.59 34.54 22.57
N MET A 787 -0.58 35.00 22.17
CA MET A 787 -1.83 34.24 22.20
C MET A 787 -2.37 34.13 20.79
N VAL A 788 -2.68 32.91 20.36
CA VAL A 788 -3.37 32.63 19.10
C VAL A 788 -4.88 32.63 19.37
N ASP A 789 -5.69 33.18 18.48
CA ASP A 789 -7.14 33.05 18.58
C ASP A 789 -7.55 31.56 18.60
N VAL A 790 -8.67 31.25 19.25
CA VAL A 790 -9.15 29.86 19.29
C VAL A 790 -9.59 29.49 17.88
N ALA A 791 -8.88 28.55 17.26
CA ALA A 791 -9.26 28.03 15.95
C ALA A 791 -10.69 27.48 15.99
N GLU A 792 -11.55 27.90 15.06
CA GLU A 792 -12.87 27.29 14.85
C GLU A 792 -12.72 25.87 14.28
N PRO A 793 -13.71 24.97 14.44
CA PRO A 793 -13.67 23.65 13.79
C PRO A 793 -13.49 23.80 12.28
N TRP A 794 -12.50 23.11 11.71
CA TRP A 794 -12.24 23.11 10.28
C TRP A 794 -12.59 21.76 9.67
N ASP A 795 -12.96 21.79 8.40
CA ASP A 795 -13.33 20.60 7.64
C ASP A 795 -12.32 20.37 6.52
N SER A 796 -11.21 19.72 6.88
CA SER A 796 -10.16 19.38 5.93
C SER A 796 -9.75 17.93 6.11
N GLY A 797 -10.00 17.12 5.08
CA GLY A 797 -9.63 15.70 5.06
C GLY A 797 -8.15 15.44 4.84
N GLN A 798 -7.36 16.47 4.53
CA GLN A 798 -5.99 16.33 4.04
C GLN A 798 -5.00 17.34 4.65
N ILE A 799 -5.48 18.32 5.42
CA ILE A 799 -4.63 19.29 6.13
C ILE A 799 -5.18 19.41 7.53
N THR A 800 -4.33 19.20 8.52
CA THR A 800 -4.71 19.28 9.93
C THR A 800 -3.60 19.91 10.75
N LEU A 801 -3.91 20.22 12.01
CA LEU A 801 -3.04 20.93 12.94
C LEU A 801 -2.99 20.14 14.25
N VAL A 802 -1.84 20.21 14.92
CA VAL A 802 -1.61 19.56 16.21
C VAL A 802 -0.88 20.50 17.15
N GLY A 803 -1.11 20.38 18.46
CA GLY A 803 -0.35 21.16 19.42
C GLY A 803 -0.62 22.67 19.34
N ASP A 804 0.42 23.47 19.57
CA ASP A 804 0.32 24.93 19.53
C ASP A 804 0.13 25.49 18.12
N ALA A 805 0.28 24.66 17.08
CA ALA A 805 -0.09 25.03 15.73
C ALA A 805 -1.60 25.28 15.59
N MET A 806 -2.44 24.58 16.37
CA MET A 806 -3.88 24.86 16.47
C MET A 806 -4.11 26.20 17.17
N PHE A 807 -3.72 26.25 18.44
CA PHE A 807 -3.66 27.43 19.29
C PHE A 807 -2.92 27.06 20.58
N ASN A 808 -2.26 28.05 21.17
CA ASN A 808 -1.51 27.86 22.40
C ASN A 808 -2.34 28.15 23.66
N MET A 809 -1.76 27.82 24.80
CA MET A 809 -2.27 28.15 26.13
C MET A 809 -1.17 28.78 26.98
N ALA A 810 -1.57 29.52 28.02
CA ALA A 810 -0.61 30.06 28.98
C ALA A 810 0.09 28.91 29.74
N PRO A 811 1.35 29.07 30.20
CA PRO A 811 2.13 27.96 30.76
C PRO A 811 1.94 27.75 32.27
N PHE A 812 0.98 28.44 32.90
CA PHE A 812 0.84 28.51 34.38
C PHE A 812 0.54 27.16 35.04
N LEU A 813 -0.06 26.23 34.29
CA LEU A 813 -0.32 24.86 34.76
C LEU A 813 0.65 23.83 34.19
N GLY A 814 1.58 24.22 33.33
CA GLY A 814 2.55 23.30 32.71
C GLY A 814 1.94 22.23 31.78
N LYS A 815 0.69 22.39 31.34
CA LYS A 815 -0.07 21.39 30.57
C LYS A 815 0.11 21.46 29.04
N GLY A 816 0.63 22.56 28.48
CA GLY A 816 0.66 22.78 27.03
C GLY A 816 1.37 21.67 26.23
N ALA A 817 2.58 21.29 26.66
CA ALA A 817 3.32 20.21 26.01
C ALA A 817 2.69 18.82 26.22
N ALA A 818 2.08 18.59 27.39
CA ALA A 818 1.34 17.37 27.69
C ALA A 818 0.16 17.20 26.72
N CYS A 819 -0.65 18.25 26.55
CA CYS A 819 -1.74 18.26 25.57
C CYS A 819 -1.22 18.07 24.14
N ALA A 820 -0.10 18.71 23.78
CA ALA A 820 0.48 18.53 22.44
C ALA A 820 0.95 17.09 22.16
N MET A 821 1.46 16.39 23.18
CA MET A 821 1.80 14.97 23.07
C MET A 821 0.57 14.08 22.97
N GLU A 822 -0.47 14.35 23.78
CA GLU A 822 -1.74 13.63 23.66
C GLU A 822 -2.37 13.82 22.28
N ASP A 823 -2.34 15.04 21.76
CA ASP A 823 -2.85 15.35 20.41
C ASP A 823 -2.06 14.56 19.35
N ALA A 824 -0.73 14.51 19.45
CA ALA A 824 0.13 13.75 18.53
C ALA A 824 -0.16 12.24 18.57
N VAL A 825 -0.42 11.68 19.76
CA VAL A 825 -0.79 10.25 19.88
C VAL A 825 -2.20 10.00 19.32
N ASP A 826 -3.18 10.82 19.71
CA ASP A 826 -4.57 10.68 19.26
C ASP A 826 -4.64 10.72 17.72
N ILE A 827 -3.98 11.71 17.11
CA ILE A 827 -3.96 11.87 15.64
C ILE A 827 -3.12 10.77 14.97
N GLY A 828 -1.96 10.41 15.53
CA GLY A 828 -1.10 9.36 15.00
C GLY A 828 -1.82 8.01 14.93
N ARG A 829 -2.57 7.66 15.98
CA ARG A 829 -3.37 6.41 16.01
C ARG A 829 -4.43 6.32 14.92
N ILE A 830 -4.99 7.46 14.54
CA ILE A 830 -5.99 7.55 13.50
C ILE A 830 -5.34 7.48 12.12
N ILE A 831 -4.24 8.23 11.92
CA ILE A 831 -3.45 8.21 10.69
C ILE A 831 -2.93 6.81 10.39
N MET A 832 -2.47 6.06 11.40
CA MET A 832 -2.04 4.66 11.29
C MET A 832 -3.09 3.70 10.69
N ARG A 833 -4.37 4.11 10.65
CA ARG A 833 -5.47 3.31 10.08
C ARG A 833 -5.93 3.81 8.71
N PHE A 834 -5.34 4.90 8.21
CA PHE A 834 -5.75 5.51 6.95
C PHE A 834 -5.50 4.62 5.73
N PRO A 835 -4.41 3.85 5.62
CA PRO A 835 -4.20 2.96 4.48
C PRO A 835 -5.42 2.05 4.18
N GLU A 836 -6.13 1.60 5.21
CA GLU A 836 -7.28 0.67 5.13
C GLU A 836 -8.65 1.38 5.11
N THR A 837 -8.69 2.72 5.07
CA THR A 837 -9.92 3.51 5.27
C THR A 837 -10.26 4.35 4.03
N THR A 838 -11.54 4.43 3.64
CA THR A 838 -12.01 5.27 2.50
C THR A 838 -11.81 6.76 2.77
N VAL A 839 -11.69 7.58 1.71
CA VAL A 839 -11.44 9.03 1.80
C VAL A 839 -12.50 9.76 2.65
N GLU A 840 -13.78 9.44 2.47
CA GLU A 840 -14.88 10.05 3.23
C GLU A 840 -14.81 9.71 4.71
N LYS A 841 -14.47 8.46 5.03
CA LYS A 841 -14.32 7.98 6.41
C LYS A 841 -13.08 8.56 7.07
N ARG A 842 -11.96 8.74 6.33
CA ARG A 842 -10.77 9.46 6.82
C ARG A 842 -11.13 10.88 7.25
N ARG A 843 -11.84 11.63 6.39
CA ARG A 843 -12.29 13.01 6.69
C ARG A 843 -13.15 13.07 7.97
N LEU A 844 -14.11 12.15 8.11
CA LEU A 844 -14.98 12.10 9.28
C LEU A 844 -14.22 11.81 10.59
N ILE A 845 -13.37 10.78 10.59
CA ILE A 845 -12.60 10.38 11.78
C ILE A 845 -11.59 11.46 12.16
N LEU A 846 -10.91 12.06 11.16
CA LEU A 846 -9.98 13.15 11.38
C LEU A 846 -10.67 14.36 12.02
N ARG A 847 -11.85 14.74 11.51
CA ARG A 847 -12.67 15.82 12.08
C ARG A 847 -13.04 15.55 13.54
N GLN A 848 -13.54 14.35 13.85
CA GLN A 848 -13.90 13.96 15.23
C GLN A 848 -12.70 14.02 16.17
N CYS A 849 -11.52 13.59 15.69
CA CYS A 849 -10.28 13.70 16.45
C CYS A 849 -9.91 15.15 16.74
N VAL A 850 -9.93 16.00 15.71
CA VAL A 850 -9.63 17.44 15.81
C VAL A 850 -10.57 18.12 16.80
N ASP A 851 -11.87 17.83 16.73
CA ASP A 851 -12.85 18.39 17.66
C ASP A 851 -12.55 17.97 19.11
N LYS A 852 -12.20 16.70 19.35
CA LYS A 852 -11.81 16.22 20.67
C LYS A 852 -10.54 16.91 21.19
N MET A 853 -9.51 17.03 20.36
CA MET A 853 -8.26 17.73 20.68
C MET A 853 -8.51 19.20 21.02
N ARG A 854 -9.33 19.88 20.21
CA ARG A 854 -9.73 21.28 20.43
C ARG A 854 -10.45 21.47 21.76
N GLN A 855 -11.43 20.63 22.07
CA GLN A 855 -12.18 20.73 23.34
C GLN A 855 -11.27 20.52 24.55
N ARG A 856 -10.36 19.54 24.49
CA ARG A 856 -9.35 19.31 25.53
C ARG A 856 -8.45 20.54 25.72
N ARG A 857 -7.89 21.09 24.64
CA ARG A 857 -7.02 22.29 24.70
C ARG A 857 -7.79 23.51 25.19
N LEU A 858 -9.06 23.68 24.81
CA LEU A 858 -9.89 24.80 25.26
C LEU A 858 -10.11 24.76 26.78
N LYS A 859 -10.43 23.59 27.33
CA LYS A 859 -10.57 23.37 28.78
C LYS A 859 -9.29 23.78 29.52
N GLU A 860 -8.14 23.28 29.08
CA GLU A 860 -6.86 23.57 29.74
C GLU A 860 -6.40 25.03 29.52
N ARG A 861 -6.72 25.64 28.37
CA ARG A 861 -6.51 27.07 28.13
C ARG A 861 -7.32 27.92 29.09
N GLN A 862 -8.59 27.60 29.34
CA GLN A 862 -9.44 28.32 30.30
C GLN A 862 -8.91 28.18 31.72
N ARG A 863 -8.53 26.97 32.15
CA ARG A 863 -7.91 26.72 33.47
C ARG A 863 -6.61 27.51 33.63
N SER A 864 -5.74 27.49 32.63
CA SER A 864 -4.48 28.23 32.71
C SER A 864 -4.68 29.74 32.64
N ALA A 865 -5.65 30.24 31.88
CA ALA A 865 -5.99 31.66 31.84
C ALA A 865 -6.55 32.14 33.18
N PHE A 866 -7.33 31.31 33.87
CA PHE A 866 -7.80 31.61 35.23
C PHE A 866 -6.63 31.79 36.20
N VAL A 867 -5.67 30.85 36.22
CA VAL A 867 -4.48 30.97 37.09
C VAL A 867 -3.63 32.17 36.71
N MET A 868 -3.39 32.40 35.41
CA MET A 868 -2.67 33.58 34.93
C MET A 868 -3.33 34.89 35.41
N ASN A 869 -4.65 35.03 35.20
CA ASN A 869 -5.39 36.20 35.63
C ASN A 869 -5.34 36.39 37.14
N LEU A 870 -5.36 35.30 37.91
CA LEU A 870 -5.21 35.32 39.36
C LEU A 870 -3.83 35.86 39.77
N CYS A 871 -2.75 35.38 39.13
CA CYS A 871 -1.39 35.82 39.42
C CYS A 871 -1.22 37.34 39.16
N PHE A 872 -1.75 37.83 38.03
CA PHE A 872 -1.61 39.22 37.60
C PHE A 872 -2.77 40.16 38.00
N PHE A 873 -3.72 39.72 38.86
CA PHE A 873 -4.83 40.55 39.34
C PHE A 873 -4.36 41.72 40.22
N GLY A 874 -3.28 41.51 40.98
CA GLY A 874 -2.78 42.39 42.06
C GLY A 874 -1.94 43.58 41.60
N THR A 875 -2.40 44.36 40.61
CA THR A 875 -1.67 45.55 40.14
C THR A 875 -1.72 46.74 41.11
N THR A 876 -2.52 46.65 42.17
CA THR A 876 -2.59 47.64 43.27
C THR A 876 -2.61 46.91 44.61
N PRO A 877 -2.16 47.55 45.73
CA PRO A 877 -2.19 46.92 47.05
C PRO A 877 -3.57 46.38 47.44
N PHE A 878 -4.63 47.12 47.13
CA PHE A 878 -6.02 46.70 47.39
C PHE A 878 -6.40 45.44 46.60
N ARG A 879 -6.09 45.39 45.29
CA ARG A 879 -6.40 44.22 44.46
C ARG A 879 -5.56 43.00 44.85
N ALA A 880 -4.31 43.20 45.24
CA ALA A 880 -3.45 42.14 45.75
C ALA A 880 -4.00 41.56 47.06
N ALA A 881 -4.39 42.42 48.02
CA ALA A 881 -5.03 41.99 49.26
C ALA A 881 -6.35 41.24 49.01
N LEU A 882 -7.18 41.71 48.07
CA LEU A 882 -8.43 41.05 47.71
C LEU A 882 -8.20 39.67 47.08
N ARG A 883 -7.20 39.54 46.19
CA ARG A 883 -6.77 38.25 45.62
C ARG A 883 -6.33 37.30 46.72
N ASP A 884 -5.43 37.74 47.59
CA ASP A 884 -4.83 36.90 48.62
C ASP A 884 -5.89 36.43 49.62
N TYR A 885 -6.75 37.34 50.08
CA TYR A 885 -7.88 37.04 50.95
C TYR A 885 -8.89 36.08 50.29
N GLY A 886 -9.22 36.32 49.01
CA GLY A 886 -10.11 35.43 48.26
C GLY A 886 -9.54 34.02 48.11
N MET A 887 -8.23 33.88 47.89
CA MET A 887 -7.55 32.59 47.84
C MET A 887 -7.48 31.90 49.21
N GLU A 888 -7.23 32.64 50.29
CA GLU A 888 -7.28 32.11 51.66
C GLU A 888 -8.68 31.55 51.97
N ILE A 889 -9.75 32.31 51.65
CA ILE A 889 -11.13 31.83 51.79
C ILE A 889 -11.37 30.57 50.95
N ALA A 890 -10.94 30.56 49.68
CA ALA A 890 -11.12 29.40 48.82
C ALA A 890 -10.40 28.16 49.38
N ASN A 891 -9.20 28.32 49.96
CA ASN A 891 -8.46 27.25 50.62
C ASN A 891 -9.28 26.63 51.76
N VAL A 892 -9.82 27.47 52.63
CA VAL A 892 -10.59 27.05 53.79
C VAL A 892 -11.92 26.43 53.34
N TRP A 893 -12.59 27.02 52.34
CA TRP A 893 -13.85 26.50 51.81
C TRP A 893 -13.72 25.09 51.22
N LEU A 894 -12.63 24.84 50.48
CA LEU A 894 -12.33 23.52 49.90
C LEU A 894 -12.01 22.47 50.97
N THR A 895 -11.42 22.89 52.10
CA THR A 895 -10.99 21.99 53.19
C THR A 895 -12.01 21.87 54.34
N ALA A 896 -13.00 22.75 54.41
CA ALA A 896 -14.00 22.81 55.49
C ALA A 896 -15.25 21.95 55.23
N SER A 897 -15.86 21.43 56.31
CA SER A 897 -17.12 20.68 56.30
C SER A 897 -18.36 21.57 56.45
N GLY A 898 -19.54 21.03 56.09
CA GLY A 898 -20.84 21.71 55.87
C GLY A 898 -21.10 23.04 56.61
N LEU A 899 -21.12 23.03 57.95
CA LEU A 899 -21.48 24.23 58.74
C LEU A 899 -20.46 25.37 58.57
N ALA A 900 -19.17 25.05 58.44
CA ALA A 900 -18.10 26.02 58.27
C ALA A 900 -18.15 26.70 56.89
N ARG A 901 -18.61 25.99 55.84
CA ARG A 901 -18.84 26.60 54.52
C ARG A 901 -19.92 27.68 54.55
N ILE A 902 -20.95 27.53 55.38
CA ILE A 902 -22.04 28.50 55.55
C ILE A 902 -21.52 29.74 56.30
N THR A 903 -20.78 29.57 57.39
CA THR A 903 -20.17 30.69 58.14
C THR A 903 -19.19 31.49 57.26
N ILE A 904 -18.36 30.81 56.48
CA ILE A 904 -17.42 31.44 55.53
C ILE A 904 -18.18 32.24 54.46
N LEU A 905 -19.31 31.74 53.96
CA LEU A 905 -20.13 32.46 52.98
C LEU A 905 -20.69 33.77 53.56
N PHE A 906 -21.22 33.74 54.79
CA PHE A 906 -21.73 34.94 55.46
C PHE A 906 -20.63 35.97 55.78
N VAL A 907 -19.46 35.53 56.24
CA VAL A 907 -18.30 36.41 56.49
C VAL A 907 -17.78 37.01 55.19
N SER A 908 -17.70 36.22 54.11
CA SER A 908 -17.24 36.69 52.79
C SER A 908 -18.20 37.71 52.17
N ILE A 909 -19.51 37.52 52.34
CA ILE A 909 -20.53 38.50 51.94
C ILE A 909 -20.39 39.79 52.76
N GLY A 910 -20.16 39.69 54.08
CA GLY A 910 -19.93 40.85 54.94
C GLY A 910 -18.70 41.67 54.54
N VAL A 911 -17.60 41.01 54.15
CA VAL A 911 -16.37 41.65 53.64
C VAL A 911 -16.61 42.34 52.29
N LEU A 912 -17.34 41.69 51.38
CA LEU A 912 -17.71 42.27 50.08
C LEU A 912 -18.58 43.53 50.26
N VAL A 913 -19.55 43.49 51.17
CA VAL A 913 -20.40 44.64 51.50
C VAL A 913 -19.59 45.77 52.15
N ALA A 914 -18.67 45.45 53.07
CA ALA A 914 -17.79 46.43 53.71
C ALA A 914 -16.80 47.09 52.73
N GLY A 915 -16.31 46.33 51.74
CA GLY A 915 -15.39 46.82 50.72
C GLY A 915 -16.04 47.74 49.69
N VAL A 916 -17.32 47.50 49.36
CA VAL A 916 -18.12 48.40 48.52
C VAL A 916 -18.42 49.73 49.23
N TRP A 917 -18.38 49.76 50.57
CA TRP A 917 -18.64 50.94 51.40
C TRP A 917 -17.39 51.72 51.82
N GLY A 918 -16.21 51.38 51.28
CA GLY A 918 -15.01 52.22 51.40
C GLY A 918 -14.35 52.25 52.78
N LEU A 919 -14.47 51.18 53.57
CA LEU A 919 -13.74 51.06 54.85
C LEU A 919 -12.23 50.81 54.61
N ASN A 920 -11.38 51.52 55.34
CA ASN A 920 -9.91 51.52 55.18
C ASN A 920 -9.26 50.15 55.43
N GLY A 921 -8.08 49.93 54.82
CA GLY A 921 -7.33 48.66 54.86
C GLY A 921 -7.02 48.11 56.25
N GLU A 922 -6.93 48.96 57.27
CA GLU A 922 -6.70 48.58 58.67
C GLU A 922 -7.88 47.78 59.28
N PHE A 923 -9.11 47.99 58.78
CA PHE A 923 -10.29 47.20 59.18
C PHE A 923 -10.22 45.77 58.65
N PHE A 924 -9.76 45.61 57.40
CA PHE A 924 -9.60 44.30 56.78
C PHE A 924 -8.46 43.50 57.40
N GLU A 925 -7.35 44.14 57.81
CA GLU A 925 -6.29 43.49 58.56
C GLU A 925 -6.76 43.00 59.94
N LYS A 926 -7.48 43.84 60.70
CA LYS A 926 -8.03 43.43 62.02
C LYS A 926 -9.09 42.35 61.91
N LEU A 927 -9.91 42.37 60.86
CA LEU A 927 -10.91 41.31 60.61
C LEU A 927 -10.24 40.00 60.18
N ALA A 928 -9.23 40.06 59.30
CA ALA A 928 -8.43 38.91 58.91
C ALA A 928 -7.71 38.29 60.12
N GLU A 929 -7.18 39.12 61.02
CA GLU A 929 -6.58 38.67 62.29
C GLU A 929 -7.63 38.01 63.20
N GLY A 930 -8.83 38.59 63.31
CA GLY A 930 -9.93 38.00 64.09
C GLY A 930 -10.42 36.66 63.53
N VAL A 931 -10.50 36.51 62.21
CA VAL A 931 -10.85 35.24 61.55
C VAL A 931 -9.71 34.21 61.69
N ARG A 932 -8.44 34.63 61.58
CA ARG A 932 -7.28 33.77 61.85
C ARG A 932 -7.27 33.25 63.28
N GLN A 933 -7.58 34.09 64.27
CA GLN A 933 -7.72 33.67 65.67
C GLN A 933 -8.89 32.70 65.87
N LEU A 934 -10.02 32.90 65.18
CA LEU A 934 -11.17 32.01 65.22
C LEU A 934 -10.90 30.65 64.55
N LEU A 935 -10.06 30.62 63.51
CA LEU A 935 -9.64 29.40 62.81
C LEU A 935 -8.49 28.67 63.54
N ALA A 936 -7.62 29.38 64.25
CA ALA A 936 -6.53 28.80 65.05
C ALA A 936 -7.00 28.23 66.41
N ALA A 937 -8.21 28.56 66.86
CA ALA A 937 -8.84 27.98 68.05
C ALA A 937 -9.45 26.57 67.81
N ARG A 938 -9.15 25.96 66.66
CA ARG A 938 -9.51 24.59 66.26
C ARG A 938 -8.25 23.85 65.82
#